data_AF-A0AAQ5X4H3-F1
#
_entry.id   AF-A0AAQ5X4H3-F1
#
_cell.length_a   1.000
_cell.length_b   1.000
_cell.length_c   1.000
_cell.angle_alpha   90.00
_cell.angle_beta   90.00
_cell.angle_gamma   90.00
#
_symmetry.space_group_name_H-M   'P 1'
#
loop_
_entity.id
_entity.type
_entity.pdbx_description
1 polymer ?
#
loop_
_entity_poly.entity_id
_entity_poly.type
_entity_poly.pdbx_seq_one_letter_code
_entity_poly.pdbx_strand_id
1 'polypeptide(L)'
;MDAEGFGELLQQAEQLAAETEAVSELPHVERNLQEIQQAGERLRSRTLTRTSHDAADVKASILLGSRGLDIFHISQRLESLSAATTFEPLEPVKDTDIQGFLKNERDNALLSAIEESRRRTFLLAEEYHRESMLVQWEQVKQRVLHTLLGAGEDALDFSQDVEVQDTRRRDGWELKKKIYIFNEKIVNGHIQPNLGDLCASVADSLDDKNVSDMWLMVKQMTDVLLVPAKDTLKSRTSVEMQMAFVRQALSFLENSYKNYTMVTVFGNLHQAQLGGVPGTYQLVRSFLNIKLPGPLPGMQDGEIEGHPVWAVIYYCLRCGDLNAAMQVVNRVQHQLGDFKTWFQEYMNSPDRRLSPTSENKLRLHYRRVLRNSADPYKRAVYCLIGKCDISDNHGEVADKTEDYLWLKLHCWQSLDCGQQPFLYFQVLFLTAQFEAAVAFLFRVERLRSHAVHVALVLYELRLLLKSSGQSAQLLSQEPGDPPMVRRLNFIRLLMLYTRKFESTDPREALQYFYFLRLFCNSQGENMFMRCVSELVIESREFDMLLGRLEKDGSRKPGVIDKFAGDTRAIISKVALEAENKGLFEEAVKLYELAKNPDKVLELMNRLLSPVIAQVSAPQSNKERLKNTAVAIAERYRAQGIAGEKSVDSTFYLLIDLMTFFDEYHAGHVDRAYDVMERLKLLPLSQDSVEERVAAFRNFSDEVRHNLSEVLLATMNILFTQYKRLKGAPAGTPGRPQRTIEDRDMQLRSQARALITFAGMIPYNMAGDTNARLVQMELLMN
;
A
#
# COMPACT_ATOMS: atom_id res chain seq x y z
N MET A 1 -66.54 -29.50 42.58
CA MET A 1 -66.46 -28.63 41.39
C MET A 1 -67.76 -28.82 40.67
N ASP A 2 -68.65 -27.85 40.87
CA ASP A 2 -70.07 -27.92 40.59
C ASP A 2 -70.32 -27.95 39.08
N ALA A 3 -71.08 -28.95 38.64
CA ALA A 3 -71.43 -29.19 37.24
C ALA A 3 -72.52 -28.23 36.71
N GLU A 4 -72.85 -27.17 37.47
CA GLU A 4 -73.86 -26.16 37.09
C GLU A 4 -73.28 -25.07 36.18
N GLY A 5 -71.97 -24.77 36.29
CA GLY A 5 -71.35 -23.67 35.53
C GLY A 5 -71.24 -23.90 34.02
N PHE A 6 -71.17 -25.16 33.55
CA PHE A 6 -71.09 -25.46 32.12
C PHE A 6 -72.44 -25.41 31.41
N GLY A 7 -73.54 -25.69 32.12
CA GLY A 7 -74.90 -25.55 31.60
C GLY A 7 -75.27 -24.08 31.41
N GLU A 8 -74.91 -23.23 32.38
CA GLU A 8 -75.10 -21.77 32.27
C GLU A 8 -74.26 -21.16 31.15
N LEU A 9 -73.02 -21.63 30.96
CA LEU A 9 -72.15 -21.19 29.86
C LEU A 9 -72.70 -21.57 28.48
N LEU A 10 -73.29 -22.77 28.34
CA LEU A 10 -73.94 -23.19 27.10
C LEU A 10 -75.17 -22.34 26.82
N GLN A 11 -76.00 -22.07 27.83
CA GLN A 11 -77.20 -21.25 27.70
C GLN A 11 -76.87 -19.78 27.37
N GLN A 12 -75.80 -19.24 27.96
CA GLN A 12 -75.29 -17.89 27.65
C GLN A 12 -74.73 -17.81 26.23
N ALA A 13 -74.04 -18.85 25.76
CA ALA A 13 -73.52 -18.90 24.39
C ALA A 13 -74.65 -19.01 23.34
N GLU A 14 -75.71 -19.76 23.64
CA GLU A 14 -76.90 -19.86 22.79
C GLU A 14 -77.72 -18.55 22.79
N GLN A 15 -77.85 -17.86 23.92
CA GLN A 15 -78.47 -16.53 23.99
C GLN A 15 -77.68 -15.46 23.22
N LEU A 16 -76.35 -15.47 23.32
CA LEU A 16 -75.49 -14.55 22.57
C LEU A 16 -75.59 -14.75 21.05
N ALA A 17 -75.76 -16.00 20.60
CA ALA A 17 -75.99 -16.32 19.19
C ALA A 17 -77.37 -15.83 18.69
N ALA A 18 -78.40 -15.87 19.54
CA ALA A 18 -79.73 -15.36 19.21
C ALA A 18 -79.79 -13.81 19.23
N GLU A 19 -79.03 -13.14 20.12
CA GLU A 19 -78.94 -11.67 20.16
C GLU A 19 -78.17 -11.08 18.96
N THR A 20 -77.34 -11.88 18.26
CA THR A 20 -76.61 -11.42 17.07
C THR A 20 -77.44 -11.44 15.78
N GLU A 21 -78.66 -11.99 15.77
CA GLU A 21 -79.56 -11.97 14.60
C GLU A 21 -80.05 -10.54 14.25
N ALA A 22 -79.93 -9.56 15.15
CA ALA A 22 -80.39 -8.19 14.93
C ALA A 22 -79.31 -7.20 14.46
N VAL A 23 -78.03 -7.61 14.33
CA VAL A 23 -76.93 -6.72 13.95
C VAL A 23 -76.21 -7.26 12.71
N SER A 24 -76.41 -6.61 11.57
CA SER A 24 -76.05 -7.08 10.23
C SER A 24 -74.56 -6.98 9.84
N GLU A 25 -73.61 -6.90 10.79
CA GLU A 25 -72.19 -6.63 10.47
C GLU A 25 -71.13 -7.55 11.15
N LEU A 26 -71.49 -8.72 11.69
CA LEU A 26 -70.51 -9.72 12.13
C LEU A 26 -70.69 -11.08 11.43
N PRO A 27 -69.60 -11.76 11.01
CA PRO A 27 -69.67 -13.05 10.32
C PRO A 27 -70.24 -14.14 11.25
N HIS A 28 -71.27 -14.85 10.78
CA HIS A 28 -71.98 -15.89 11.53
C HIS A 28 -71.14 -17.16 11.74
N VAL A 29 -71.28 -17.77 12.92
CA VAL A 29 -70.70 -19.08 13.22
C VAL A 29 -71.62 -20.16 12.63
N GLU A 30 -71.26 -20.69 11.47
CA GLU A 30 -72.14 -21.59 10.68
C GLU A 30 -72.24 -23.04 11.19
N ARG A 31 -71.60 -23.43 12.31
CA ARG A 31 -71.61 -24.84 12.75
C ARG A 31 -71.72 -25.00 14.25
N ASN A 32 -72.69 -25.80 14.68
CA ASN A 32 -72.88 -26.15 16.08
C ASN A 32 -71.79 -27.13 16.55
N LEU A 33 -71.49 -27.18 17.86
CA LEU A 33 -70.43 -28.02 18.44
C LEU A 33 -70.60 -29.51 18.10
N GLN A 34 -71.85 -30.00 18.03
CA GLN A 34 -72.15 -31.36 17.55
C GLN A 34 -71.81 -31.56 16.07
N GLU A 35 -72.01 -30.55 15.23
CA GLU A 35 -71.67 -30.61 13.80
C GLU A 35 -70.17 -30.55 13.58
N ILE A 36 -69.44 -29.83 14.43
CA ILE A 36 -67.97 -29.81 14.45
C ILE A 36 -67.42 -31.17 14.92
N GLN A 37 -68.04 -31.81 15.92
CA GLN A 37 -67.66 -33.15 16.37
C GLN A 37 -67.90 -34.20 15.27
N GLN A 38 -69.06 -34.18 14.61
CA GLN A 38 -69.34 -35.08 13.48
C GLN A 38 -68.42 -34.82 12.28
N ALA A 39 -68.07 -33.55 12.02
CA ALA A 39 -67.08 -33.21 11.00
C ALA A 39 -65.67 -33.71 11.39
N GLY A 40 -65.32 -33.63 12.68
CA GLY A 40 -64.07 -34.16 13.23
C GLY A 40 -63.97 -35.68 13.15
N GLU A 41 -65.06 -36.39 13.42
CA GLU A 41 -65.14 -37.86 13.30
C GLU A 41 -65.13 -38.31 11.83
N ARG A 42 -65.76 -37.56 10.92
CA ARG A 42 -65.64 -37.75 9.47
C ARG A 42 -64.24 -37.45 8.93
N LEU A 43 -63.52 -36.48 9.52
CA LEU A 43 -62.11 -36.24 9.20
C LEU A 43 -61.24 -37.37 9.73
N ARG A 44 -61.47 -37.82 10.97
CA ARG A 44 -60.73 -38.88 11.62
C ARG A 44 -60.87 -40.22 10.89
N SER A 45 -62.07 -40.55 10.40
CA SER A 45 -62.30 -41.75 9.59
C SER A 45 -61.67 -41.67 8.19
N ARG A 46 -61.53 -40.47 7.63
CA ARG A 46 -60.80 -40.25 6.36
C ARG A 46 -59.27 -40.27 6.53
N THR A 47 -58.75 -40.03 7.72
CA THR A 47 -57.30 -39.94 7.98
C THR A 47 -56.67 -41.26 8.46
N LEU A 48 -57.44 -42.18 9.04
CA LEU A 48 -56.90 -43.42 9.63
C LEU A 48 -56.67 -44.59 8.66
N THR A 49 -56.99 -44.49 7.36
CA THR A 49 -56.94 -45.66 6.44
C THR A 49 -56.15 -45.51 5.14
N ARG A 50 -55.32 -44.48 4.91
CA ARG A 50 -54.63 -44.36 3.60
C ARG A 50 -53.21 -43.78 3.66
N THR A 51 -52.27 -44.61 3.21
CA THR A 51 -50.91 -44.27 2.78
C THR A 51 -50.91 -43.18 1.71
N SER A 52 -49.87 -42.35 1.74
CA SER A 52 -49.94 -40.90 1.49
C SER A 52 -49.60 -40.41 0.09
N HIS A 53 -49.59 -41.27 -0.95
CA HIS A 53 -49.20 -40.82 -2.30
C HIS A 53 -50.38 -40.72 -3.28
N ASP A 54 -51.28 -41.72 -3.35
CA ASP A 54 -52.38 -41.74 -4.34
C ASP A 54 -53.50 -40.72 -4.08
N ALA A 55 -53.64 -40.22 -2.84
CA ALA A 55 -54.76 -39.34 -2.48
C ALA A 55 -54.59 -37.88 -2.95
N ALA A 56 -53.36 -37.44 -3.19
CA ALA A 56 -53.08 -36.12 -3.74
C ALA A 56 -53.46 -36.06 -5.23
N ASP A 57 -53.15 -37.13 -5.97
CA ASP A 57 -53.46 -37.26 -7.40
C ASP A 57 -54.96 -37.43 -7.66
N VAL A 58 -55.69 -38.14 -6.80
CA VAL A 58 -57.16 -38.25 -6.91
C VAL A 58 -57.88 -36.92 -6.59
N LYS A 59 -57.35 -36.14 -5.65
CA LYS A 59 -57.89 -34.79 -5.36
C LYS A 59 -57.58 -33.81 -6.48
N ALA A 60 -56.37 -33.84 -7.02
CA ALA A 60 -55.99 -33.05 -8.18
C ALA A 60 -56.84 -33.44 -9.40
N SER A 61 -57.15 -34.74 -9.55
CA SER A 61 -57.88 -35.24 -10.71
C SER A 61 -59.36 -34.83 -10.72
N ILE A 62 -60.02 -34.85 -9.55
CA ILE A 62 -61.40 -34.40 -9.42
C ILE A 62 -61.52 -32.87 -9.62
N LEU A 63 -60.53 -32.10 -9.14
CA LEU A 63 -60.54 -30.64 -9.20
C LEU A 63 -60.36 -30.12 -10.64
N LEU A 64 -59.51 -30.78 -11.41
CA LEU A 64 -59.28 -30.49 -12.83
C LEU A 64 -60.41 -31.03 -13.74
N GLY A 65 -61.02 -32.17 -13.38
CA GLY A 65 -62.23 -32.68 -14.04
C GLY A 65 -63.42 -31.71 -13.95
N SER A 66 -63.58 -31.04 -12.80
CA SER A 66 -64.62 -30.01 -12.60
C SER A 66 -64.47 -28.75 -13.47
N ARG A 67 -63.29 -28.56 -14.08
CA ARG A 67 -62.96 -27.46 -15.02
C ARG A 67 -62.95 -27.91 -16.49
N GLY A 68 -63.44 -29.12 -16.78
CA GLY A 68 -63.56 -29.66 -18.14
C GLY A 68 -62.31 -30.36 -18.67
N LEU A 69 -61.36 -30.73 -17.81
CA LEU A 69 -60.14 -31.44 -18.20
C LEU A 69 -60.21 -32.91 -17.78
N ASP A 70 -60.35 -33.81 -18.75
CA ASP A 70 -60.41 -35.25 -18.52
C ASP A 70 -59.00 -35.83 -18.33
N ILE A 71 -58.64 -36.12 -17.09
CA ILE A 71 -57.31 -36.55 -16.69
C ILE A 71 -57.02 -37.99 -17.02
N PHE A 72 -58.04 -38.83 -17.20
CA PHE A 72 -57.81 -40.19 -17.70
C PHE A 72 -57.34 -40.11 -19.16
N HIS A 73 -57.94 -39.24 -19.97
CA HIS A 73 -57.54 -39.03 -21.35
C HIS A 73 -56.17 -38.31 -21.47
N ILE A 74 -55.87 -37.38 -20.56
CA ILE A 74 -54.57 -36.68 -20.52
C ILE A 74 -53.46 -37.60 -19.98
N SER A 75 -53.70 -38.37 -18.93
CA SER A 75 -52.73 -39.34 -18.39
C SER A 75 -52.46 -40.46 -19.39
N GLN A 76 -53.48 -40.95 -20.10
CA GLN A 76 -53.29 -41.93 -21.18
C GLN A 76 -52.50 -41.34 -22.36
N ARG A 77 -52.67 -40.04 -22.68
CA ARG A 77 -51.78 -39.33 -23.61
C ARG A 77 -50.38 -39.09 -23.04
N LEU A 78 -50.24 -38.83 -21.75
CA LEU A 78 -48.96 -38.60 -21.07
C LEU A 78 -48.14 -39.89 -20.93
N GLU A 79 -48.80 -41.01 -20.67
CA GLU A 79 -48.21 -42.35 -20.62
C GLU A 79 -47.84 -42.83 -22.03
N SER A 80 -48.61 -42.43 -23.06
CA SER A 80 -48.18 -42.60 -24.46
C SER A 80 -47.00 -41.69 -24.84
N LEU A 81 -46.73 -40.64 -24.06
CA LEU A 81 -45.57 -39.76 -24.19
C LEU A 81 -44.44 -40.23 -23.26
N SER A 82 -43.91 -41.43 -23.50
CA SER A 82 -42.71 -41.90 -22.82
C SER A 82 -41.50 -41.05 -23.24
N ALA A 83 -40.80 -40.44 -22.28
CA ALA A 83 -39.55 -39.71 -22.52
C ALA A 83 -38.35 -40.62 -22.86
N ALA A 84 -38.54 -41.95 -22.77
CA ALA A 84 -37.51 -42.95 -23.05
C ALA A 84 -37.42 -43.33 -24.54
N THR A 85 -38.40 -42.94 -25.36
CA THR A 85 -38.44 -43.25 -26.80
C THR A 85 -38.31 -42.02 -27.69
N THR A 86 -38.04 -40.83 -27.14
CA THR A 86 -38.00 -39.58 -27.92
C THR A 86 -36.74 -39.44 -28.79
N PHE A 87 -35.75 -40.32 -28.65
CA PHE A 87 -34.48 -40.22 -29.37
C PHE A 87 -33.90 -41.59 -29.70
N GLU A 88 -34.63 -42.39 -30.47
CA GLU A 88 -33.97 -43.39 -31.32
C GLU A 88 -33.45 -42.67 -32.58
N PRO A 89 -32.26 -43.06 -33.10
CA PRO A 89 -31.82 -42.60 -34.41
C PRO A 89 -32.92 -42.88 -35.44
N LEU A 90 -33.34 -41.86 -36.20
CA LEU A 90 -34.38 -41.97 -37.20
C LEU A 90 -34.07 -43.14 -38.15
N GLU A 91 -35.06 -44.01 -38.38
CA GLU A 91 -34.94 -45.17 -39.26
C GLU A 91 -34.23 -44.79 -40.58
N PRO A 92 -33.33 -45.64 -41.10
CA PRO A 92 -32.61 -45.33 -42.33
C PRO A 92 -33.59 -45.15 -43.48
N VAL A 93 -33.67 -43.91 -43.99
CA VAL A 93 -34.48 -43.56 -45.15
C VAL A 93 -33.90 -44.28 -46.36
N LYS A 94 -34.70 -45.07 -47.08
CA LYS A 94 -34.27 -45.65 -48.36
C LYS A 94 -34.09 -44.54 -49.39
N ASP A 95 -33.01 -44.59 -50.16
CA ASP A 95 -32.53 -43.56 -51.11
C ASP A 95 -33.53 -43.09 -52.19
N THR A 96 -34.74 -43.67 -52.26
CA THR A 96 -35.79 -43.33 -53.22
C THR A 96 -36.97 -42.51 -52.64
N ASP A 97 -37.02 -42.25 -51.32
CA ASP A 97 -38.07 -41.45 -50.70
C ASP A 97 -37.61 -40.03 -50.34
N ILE A 98 -37.81 -39.11 -51.28
CA ILE A 98 -37.46 -37.69 -51.15
C ILE A 98 -38.28 -37.00 -50.03
N GLN A 99 -39.53 -37.42 -49.81
CA GLN A 99 -40.36 -36.81 -48.76
C GLN A 99 -39.93 -37.27 -47.37
N GLY A 100 -39.56 -38.54 -47.22
CA GLY A 100 -38.96 -39.08 -45.99
C GLY A 100 -37.65 -38.39 -45.64
N PHE A 101 -36.78 -38.16 -46.63
CA PHE A 101 -35.52 -37.44 -46.45
C PHE A 101 -35.73 -36.00 -45.99
N LEU A 102 -36.61 -35.24 -46.66
CA LEU A 102 -36.90 -33.85 -46.29
C LEU A 102 -37.52 -33.71 -44.91
N LYS A 103 -38.35 -34.69 -44.50
CA LYS A 103 -38.92 -34.73 -43.15
C LYS A 103 -37.84 -35.01 -42.10
N ASN A 104 -36.96 -35.97 -42.36
CA ASN A 104 -35.83 -36.30 -41.48
C ASN A 104 -34.86 -35.12 -41.32
N GLU A 105 -34.49 -34.45 -42.42
CA GLU A 105 -33.64 -33.24 -42.36
C GLU A 105 -34.30 -32.10 -41.58
N ARG A 106 -35.61 -31.89 -41.77
CA ARG A 106 -36.38 -30.91 -40.99
C ARG A 106 -36.38 -31.25 -39.50
N ASP A 107 -36.59 -32.52 -39.15
CA ASP A 107 -36.64 -32.98 -37.77
C ASP A 107 -35.24 -32.90 -37.13
N ASN A 108 -34.17 -33.25 -37.85
CA ASN A 108 -32.78 -33.04 -37.40
C ASN A 108 -32.44 -31.57 -37.18
N ALA A 109 -32.88 -30.68 -38.08
CA ALA A 109 -32.70 -29.24 -37.91
C ALA A 109 -33.44 -28.71 -36.68
N LEU A 110 -34.66 -29.20 -36.42
CA LEU A 110 -35.42 -28.86 -35.21
C LEU A 110 -34.72 -29.36 -33.95
N LEU A 111 -34.21 -30.59 -33.95
CA LEU A 111 -33.47 -31.16 -32.82
C LEU A 111 -32.17 -30.40 -32.54
N SER A 112 -31.40 -30.08 -33.58
CA SER A 112 -30.19 -29.26 -33.46
C SER A 112 -30.50 -27.87 -32.88
N ALA A 113 -31.59 -27.23 -33.33
CA ALA A 113 -32.01 -25.93 -32.82
C ALA A 113 -32.46 -26.01 -31.34
N ILE A 114 -33.13 -27.10 -30.94
CA ILE A 114 -33.52 -27.34 -29.55
C ILE A 114 -32.28 -27.57 -28.67
N GLU A 115 -31.31 -28.36 -29.12
CA GLU A 115 -30.07 -28.60 -28.38
C GLU A 115 -29.23 -27.33 -28.24
N GLU A 116 -29.13 -26.52 -29.29
CA GLU A 116 -28.43 -25.24 -29.25
C GLU A 116 -29.12 -24.26 -28.30
N SER A 117 -30.45 -24.16 -28.36
CA SER A 117 -31.25 -23.35 -27.44
C SER A 117 -31.04 -23.80 -26.00
N ARG A 118 -31.14 -25.11 -25.73
CA ARG A 118 -30.89 -25.69 -24.40
C ARG A 118 -29.49 -25.33 -23.89
N ARG A 119 -28.46 -25.56 -24.71
CA ARG A 119 -27.07 -25.25 -24.37
C ARG A 119 -26.90 -23.77 -24.04
N ARG A 120 -27.46 -22.89 -24.86
CA ARG A 120 -27.42 -21.44 -24.66
C ARG A 120 -28.16 -21.00 -23.40
N THR A 121 -29.34 -21.56 -23.11
CA THR A 121 -30.09 -21.25 -21.90
C THR A 121 -29.36 -21.70 -20.65
N PHE A 122 -28.73 -22.88 -20.66
CA PHE A 122 -27.91 -23.35 -19.54
C PHE A 122 -26.71 -22.43 -19.28
N LEU A 123 -25.99 -22.04 -20.34
CA LEU A 123 -24.86 -21.11 -20.21
C LEU A 123 -25.31 -19.74 -19.68
N LEU A 124 -26.41 -19.19 -20.19
CA LEU A 124 -26.96 -17.92 -19.70
C LEU A 124 -27.43 -18.01 -18.24
N ALA A 125 -28.05 -19.12 -17.84
CA ALA A 125 -28.47 -19.33 -16.47
C ALA A 125 -27.28 -19.48 -15.51
N GLU A 126 -26.20 -20.13 -15.96
CA GLU A 126 -24.94 -20.24 -15.21
C GLU A 126 -24.26 -18.87 -15.05
N GLU A 127 -24.16 -18.10 -16.14
CA GLU A 127 -23.63 -16.73 -16.13
C GLU A 127 -24.44 -15.85 -15.17
N TYR A 128 -25.77 -15.89 -15.27
CA TYR A 128 -26.67 -15.11 -14.41
C TYR A 128 -26.59 -15.54 -12.94
N HIS A 129 -26.53 -16.84 -12.66
CA HIS A 129 -26.35 -17.35 -11.30
C HIS A 129 -25.01 -16.89 -10.72
N ARG A 130 -23.95 -16.93 -11.52
CA ARG A 130 -22.61 -16.45 -11.15
C ARG A 130 -22.61 -14.95 -10.85
N GLU A 131 -23.24 -14.14 -11.70
CA GLU A 131 -23.39 -12.70 -11.48
C GLU A 131 -24.18 -12.39 -10.21
N SER A 132 -25.31 -13.09 -9.98
CA SER A 132 -26.13 -12.92 -8.78
C SER A 132 -25.36 -13.25 -7.51
N MET A 133 -24.57 -14.34 -7.51
CA MET A 133 -23.69 -14.70 -6.40
C MET A 133 -22.63 -13.62 -6.13
N LEU A 134 -22.04 -13.03 -7.17
CA LEU A 134 -21.07 -11.94 -7.03
C LEU A 134 -21.71 -10.67 -6.46
N VAL A 135 -22.93 -10.31 -6.87
CA VAL A 135 -23.66 -9.15 -6.34
C VAL A 135 -24.02 -9.36 -4.87
N GLN A 136 -24.49 -10.55 -4.49
CA GLN A 136 -24.78 -10.87 -3.09
C GLN A 136 -23.51 -10.87 -2.23
N TRP A 137 -22.40 -11.38 -2.75
CA TRP A 137 -21.09 -11.29 -2.12
C TRP A 137 -20.70 -9.83 -1.88
N GLU A 138 -20.85 -8.97 -2.89
CA GLU A 138 -20.49 -7.56 -2.80
C GLU A 138 -21.32 -6.81 -1.74
N GLN A 139 -22.63 -7.05 -1.68
CA GLN A 139 -23.52 -6.47 -0.67
C GLN A 139 -23.17 -6.89 0.76
N VAL A 140 -22.80 -8.15 0.95
CA VAL A 140 -22.46 -8.70 2.26
C VAL A 140 -21.08 -8.21 2.71
N LYS A 141 -20.12 -8.13 1.78
CA LYS A 141 -18.81 -7.51 2.02
C LYS A 141 -18.97 -6.04 2.44
N GLN A 142 -19.95 -5.29 1.90
CA GLN A 142 -20.19 -3.86 2.25
C GLN A 142 -20.68 -3.68 3.67
N ARG A 143 -21.55 -4.59 4.12
CA ARG A 143 -22.09 -4.59 5.48
C ARG A 143 -20.99 -4.79 6.53
N VAL A 144 -20.07 -5.71 6.26
CA VAL A 144 -18.89 -5.95 7.11
C VAL A 144 -17.98 -4.72 7.15
N LEU A 145 -17.69 -4.12 5.98
CA LEU A 145 -16.82 -2.95 5.90
C LEU A 145 -17.39 -1.76 6.69
N HIS A 146 -18.70 -1.53 6.61
CA HIS A 146 -19.38 -0.47 7.35
C HIS A 146 -19.37 -0.72 8.87
N THR A 147 -19.53 -1.98 9.28
CA THR A 147 -19.51 -2.38 10.70
C THR A 147 -18.10 -2.25 11.31
N LEU A 148 -17.05 -2.49 10.51
CA LEU A 148 -15.66 -2.42 10.96
C LEU A 148 -15.03 -1.01 10.86
N LEU A 149 -15.45 -0.18 9.90
CA LEU A 149 -14.98 1.21 9.78
C LEU A 149 -15.67 2.15 10.78
N GLY A 150 -16.91 1.87 11.19
CA GLY A 150 -17.64 2.66 12.18
C GLY A 150 -17.03 2.64 13.59
N ALA A 151 -16.03 1.79 13.85
CA ALA A 151 -15.30 1.72 15.12
C ALA A 151 -13.92 2.43 15.09
N GLY A 152 -13.56 3.11 13.99
CA GLY A 152 -12.19 3.60 13.78
C GLY A 152 -12.06 4.93 13.04
N GLU A 153 -13.08 5.78 13.08
CA GLU A 153 -12.94 7.20 12.78
C GLU A 153 -12.51 7.96 14.04
N ASP A 154 -11.27 7.75 14.49
CA ASP A 154 -10.62 8.74 15.32
C ASP A 154 -9.24 9.05 14.73
N ALA A 155 -8.99 10.34 14.64
CA ALA A 155 -7.84 10.95 14.01
C ALA A 155 -6.53 10.35 14.52
N LEU A 156 -5.54 10.26 13.62
CA LEU A 156 -4.15 9.99 13.96
C LEU A 156 -3.61 11.17 14.79
N ASP A 157 -3.89 11.19 16.09
CA ASP A 157 -3.26 12.10 17.02
C ASP A 157 -1.97 11.45 17.54
N PHE A 158 -0.84 12.06 17.19
CA PHE A 158 0.50 11.58 17.54
C PHE A 158 0.86 12.10 18.92
N SER A 159 0.48 11.39 19.97
CA SER A 159 1.00 11.65 21.31
C SER A 159 2.44 11.14 21.42
N GLN A 160 3.32 12.01 21.91
CA GLN A 160 4.73 11.76 22.18
C GLN A 160 4.89 10.89 23.45
N ASP A 161 5.85 9.96 23.40
CA ASP A 161 6.57 9.28 24.50
C ASP A 161 5.90 8.13 25.28
N VAL A 162 6.57 6.96 25.31
CA VAL A 162 7.39 6.43 26.43
C VAL A 162 8.38 5.38 25.88
N GLU A 163 9.67 5.54 26.16
CA GLU A 163 10.73 4.60 25.82
C GLU A 163 10.63 3.29 26.62
N VAL A 164 10.60 2.15 25.90
CA VAL A 164 10.96 0.83 26.45
C VAL A 164 12.05 0.26 25.53
N GLN A 165 13.30 0.51 25.92
CA GLN A 165 14.53 0.14 25.21
C GLN A 165 15.02 -1.23 25.70
N ASP A 166 14.97 -2.27 24.87
CA ASP A 166 16.12 -3.16 24.63
C ASP A 166 15.80 -4.28 23.62
N THR A 167 14.60 -4.87 23.67
CA THR A 167 14.20 -5.92 22.70
C THR A 167 13.72 -5.35 21.36
N ARG A 168 13.05 -4.20 21.37
CA ARG A 168 12.50 -3.53 20.15
C ARG A 168 13.55 -3.12 19.13
N ARG A 169 14.80 -2.88 19.56
CA ARG A 169 15.91 -2.49 18.67
C ARG A 169 16.41 -3.67 17.83
N ARG A 170 16.26 -4.92 18.31
CA ARG A 170 16.84 -6.11 17.66
C ARG A 170 16.06 -6.59 16.43
N ASP A 171 14.74 -6.41 16.41
CA ASP A 171 13.89 -6.90 15.30
C ASP A 171 13.98 -5.95 14.09
N GLY A 172 14.03 -4.65 14.37
CA GLY A 172 14.09 -3.60 13.36
C GLY A 172 15.41 -3.61 12.57
N TRP A 173 16.55 -3.86 13.21
CA TRP A 173 17.85 -3.82 12.51
C TRP A 173 18.09 -5.04 11.62
N GLU A 174 17.67 -6.25 12.02
CA GLU A 174 17.83 -7.45 11.18
C GLU A 174 17.02 -7.30 9.88
N LEU A 175 15.77 -6.80 9.98
CA LEU A 175 14.96 -6.51 8.80
C LEU A 175 15.58 -5.44 7.90
N LYS A 176 16.08 -4.33 8.48
CA LYS A 176 16.83 -3.29 7.75
C LYS A 176 18.04 -3.88 6.99
N LYS A 177 18.80 -4.76 7.65
CA LYS A 177 19.95 -5.45 7.03
C LYS A 177 19.52 -6.35 5.86
N LYS A 178 18.37 -7.03 5.94
CA LYS A 178 17.85 -7.79 4.80
C LYS A 178 17.48 -6.90 3.62
N ILE A 179 16.94 -5.70 3.87
CA ILE A 179 16.67 -4.70 2.82
C ILE A 179 17.97 -4.23 2.15
N TYR A 180 19.02 -3.96 2.93
CA TYR A 180 20.34 -3.64 2.39
C TYR A 180 20.84 -4.73 1.43
N ILE A 181 20.83 -6.00 1.87
CA ILE A 181 21.29 -7.15 1.07
C ILE A 181 20.45 -7.32 -0.21
N PHE A 182 19.14 -7.10 -0.10
CA PHE A 182 18.22 -7.16 -1.23
C PHE A 182 18.56 -6.10 -2.28
N ASN A 183 18.69 -4.83 -1.87
CA ASN A 183 19.02 -3.74 -2.77
C ASN A 183 20.41 -3.89 -3.40
N GLU A 184 21.41 -4.34 -2.62
CA GLU A 184 22.76 -4.59 -3.13
C GLU A 184 22.75 -5.63 -4.27
N LYS A 185 21.97 -6.71 -4.11
CA LYS A 185 21.82 -7.72 -5.17
C LYS A 185 21.14 -7.17 -6.42
N ILE A 186 20.13 -6.31 -6.26
CA ILE A 186 19.46 -5.64 -7.40
C ILE A 186 20.42 -4.72 -8.14
N VAL A 187 21.13 -3.87 -7.40
CA VAL A 187 22.10 -2.91 -7.95
C VAL A 187 23.21 -3.61 -8.74
N ASN A 188 23.73 -4.72 -8.21
CA ASN A 188 24.79 -5.50 -8.85
C ASN A 188 24.29 -6.37 -10.01
N GLY A 189 23.00 -6.32 -10.36
CA GLY A 189 22.41 -7.08 -11.47
C GLY A 189 22.33 -8.59 -11.20
N HIS A 190 22.39 -9.03 -9.95
CA HIS A 190 22.20 -10.42 -9.58
C HIS A 190 20.72 -10.83 -9.68
N ILE A 191 20.46 -12.15 -9.68
CA ILE A 191 19.09 -12.69 -9.64
C ILE A 191 18.38 -12.13 -8.41
N GLN A 192 17.21 -11.51 -8.64
CA GLN A 192 16.40 -10.89 -7.60
C GLN A 192 16.01 -11.96 -6.55
N PRO A 193 16.50 -11.86 -5.30
CA PRO A 193 16.13 -12.80 -4.26
C PRO A 193 14.68 -12.56 -3.83
N ASN A 194 13.98 -13.60 -3.40
CA ASN A 194 12.63 -13.46 -2.86
C ASN A 194 12.69 -12.68 -1.53
N LEU A 195 12.17 -11.45 -1.53
CA LEU A 195 12.17 -10.58 -0.35
C LEU A 195 11.31 -11.18 0.78
N GLY A 196 10.25 -11.92 0.44
CA GLY A 196 9.40 -12.61 1.41
C GLY A 196 10.18 -13.67 2.20
N ASP A 197 11.00 -14.48 1.53
CA ASP A 197 11.84 -15.48 2.18
C ASP A 197 12.91 -14.86 3.08
N LEU A 198 13.53 -13.76 2.62
CA LEU A 198 14.52 -13.03 3.41
C LEU A 198 13.92 -12.48 4.70
N CYS A 199 12.73 -11.87 4.64
CA CYS A 199 12.04 -11.32 5.81
C CYS A 199 11.48 -12.42 6.72
N ALA A 200 10.94 -13.51 6.17
CA ALA A 200 10.46 -14.64 6.95
C ALA A 200 11.59 -15.31 7.75
N SER A 201 12.80 -15.44 7.17
CA SER A 201 13.95 -15.97 7.89
C SER A 201 14.35 -15.15 9.12
N VAL A 202 14.06 -13.85 9.12
CA VAL A 202 14.25 -13.00 10.30
C VAL A 202 13.20 -13.34 11.34
N ALA A 203 11.93 -13.48 10.94
CA ALA A 203 10.85 -13.84 11.85
C ALA A 203 11.10 -15.17 12.58
N ASP A 204 11.67 -16.18 11.90
CA ASP A 204 11.99 -17.47 12.52
C ASP A 204 13.16 -17.39 13.51
N SER A 205 14.03 -16.38 13.36
CA SER A 205 15.10 -16.11 14.32
C SER A 205 14.62 -15.33 15.56
N LEU A 206 13.41 -14.76 15.48
CA LEU A 206 12.75 -14.06 16.58
C LEU A 206 11.90 -15.07 17.35
N ASP A 207 12.05 -15.11 18.67
CA ASP A 207 11.29 -16.01 19.57
C ASP A 207 9.81 -15.59 19.75
N ASP A 208 9.21 -14.93 18.75
CA ASP A 208 7.79 -14.55 18.74
C ASP A 208 7.02 -15.42 17.73
N LYS A 209 6.36 -16.44 18.26
CA LYS A 209 5.52 -17.36 17.49
C LYS A 209 4.46 -16.65 16.65
N ASN A 210 3.84 -15.58 17.15
CA ASN A 210 2.80 -14.86 16.38
C ASN A 210 3.40 -14.17 15.15
N VAL A 211 4.64 -13.69 15.24
CA VAL A 211 5.34 -13.05 14.12
C VAL A 211 5.79 -14.11 13.10
N SER A 212 6.31 -15.26 13.54
CA SER A 212 6.64 -16.37 12.65
C SER A 212 5.38 -16.90 11.93
N ASP A 213 4.27 -17.12 12.63
CA ASP A 213 3.00 -17.55 12.04
C ASP A 213 2.45 -16.51 11.03
N MET A 214 2.59 -15.22 11.33
CA MET A 214 2.24 -14.14 10.42
C MET A 214 3.10 -14.16 9.14
N TRP A 215 4.41 -14.33 9.24
CA TRP A 215 5.29 -14.38 8.07
C TRP A 215 5.14 -15.68 7.26
N LEU A 216 4.81 -16.79 7.91
CA LEU A 216 4.43 -18.04 7.24
C LEU A 216 3.17 -17.83 6.38
N MET A 217 2.17 -17.14 6.94
CA MET A 217 0.95 -16.77 6.19
C MET A 217 1.27 -15.85 5.02
N VAL A 218 2.10 -14.82 5.23
CA VAL A 218 2.54 -13.91 4.16
C VAL A 218 3.19 -14.71 3.03
N LYS A 219 4.19 -15.55 3.36
CA LYS A 219 4.92 -16.38 2.39
C LYS A 219 3.96 -17.25 1.57
N GLN A 220 3.06 -17.98 2.24
CA GLN A 220 2.10 -18.84 1.56
C GLN A 220 1.16 -18.05 0.65
N MET A 221 0.54 -17.00 1.14
CA MET A 221 -0.39 -16.17 0.35
C MET A 221 0.29 -15.43 -0.82
N THR A 222 1.60 -15.17 -0.72
CA THR A 222 2.39 -14.56 -1.80
C THR A 222 2.95 -15.56 -2.81
N ASP A 223 2.89 -16.86 -2.52
CA ASP A 223 3.34 -17.95 -3.40
C ASP A 223 2.27 -18.33 -4.45
N VAL A 224 1.69 -17.30 -5.07
CA VAL A 224 0.72 -17.46 -6.16
C VAL A 224 1.46 -17.18 -7.46
N LEU A 225 1.31 -18.06 -8.46
CA LEU A 225 1.92 -17.87 -9.78
C LEU A 225 1.44 -16.56 -10.41
N LEU A 226 2.29 -15.54 -10.36
CA LEU A 226 1.99 -14.22 -10.89
C LEU A 226 2.09 -14.26 -12.41
N VAL A 227 0.96 -14.09 -13.10
CA VAL A 227 0.99 -13.66 -14.50
C VAL A 227 1.57 -12.24 -14.51
N PRO A 228 2.59 -11.93 -15.33
CA PRO A 228 3.12 -10.56 -15.43
C PRO A 228 2.06 -9.59 -15.97
N ALA A 229 1.23 -9.05 -15.08
CA ALA A 229 0.18 -8.12 -15.46
C ALA A 229 0.77 -6.71 -15.64
N LYS A 230 0.37 -6.03 -16.72
CA LYS A 230 0.65 -4.60 -16.91
C LYS A 230 -0.12 -3.71 -15.92
N ASP A 231 -1.24 -4.21 -15.39
CA ASP A 231 -2.14 -3.49 -14.49
C ASP A 231 -2.50 -4.37 -13.28
N THR A 232 -2.01 -3.98 -12.10
CA THR A 232 -2.22 -4.69 -10.84
C THR A 232 -3.71 -4.80 -10.48
N LEU A 233 -4.51 -3.76 -10.75
CA LEU A 233 -5.92 -3.77 -10.40
C LEU A 233 -6.67 -4.85 -11.19
N LYS A 234 -6.50 -4.85 -12.52
CA LYS A 234 -7.14 -5.83 -13.40
C LYS A 234 -6.74 -7.26 -13.06
N SER A 235 -5.47 -7.48 -12.70
CA SER A 235 -5.02 -8.80 -12.26
C SER A 235 -5.69 -9.24 -10.96
N ARG A 236 -5.78 -8.38 -9.94
CA ARG A 236 -6.41 -8.71 -8.66
C ARG A 236 -7.92 -8.86 -8.72
N THR A 237 -8.57 -8.19 -9.67
CA THR A 237 -10.01 -8.35 -9.91
C THR A 237 -10.34 -9.53 -10.81
N SER A 238 -9.34 -10.17 -11.44
CA SER A 238 -9.56 -11.37 -12.25
C SER A 238 -10.06 -12.52 -11.39
N VAL A 239 -10.99 -13.31 -11.94
CA VAL A 239 -11.62 -14.42 -11.22
C VAL A 239 -10.58 -15.50 -10.93
N GLU A 240 -9.66 -15.73 -11.85
CA GLU A 240 -8.58 -16.71 -11.73
C GLU A 240 -7.66 -16.38 -10.56
N MET A 241 -7.29 -15.11 -10.39
CA MET A 241 -6.41 -14.67 -9.30
C MET A 241 -7.15 -14.65 -7.96
N GLN A 242 -8.43 -14.26 -7.93
CA GLN A 242 -9.25 -14.36 -6.71
C GLN A 242 -9.41 -15.81 -6.25
N MET A 243 -9.68 -16.74 -7.18
CA MET A 243 -9.76 -18.17 -6.91
C MET A 243 -8.42 -18.72 -6.41
N ALA A 244 -7.30 -18.28 -7.00
CA ALA A 244 -5.96 -18.66 -6.55
C ALA A 244 -5.69 -18.22 -5.10
N PHE A 245 -6.03 -16.97 -4.74
CA PHE A 245 -5.91 -16.50 -3.36
C PHE A 245 -6.77 -17.28 -2.37
N VAL A 246 -8.02 -17.59 -2.75
CA VAL A 246 -8.91 -18.40 -1.89
C VAL A 246 -8.35 -19.80 -1.69
N ARG A 247 -7.84 -20.45 -2.75
CA ARG A 247 -7.21 -21.78 -2.64
C ARG A 247 -5.98 -21.73 -1.72
N GLN A 248 -5.18 -20.68 -1.81
CA GLN A 248 -3.99 -20.53 -0.98
C GLN A 248 -4.35 -20.27 0.49
N ALA A 249 -5.35 -19.43 0.75
CA ALA A 249 -5.87 -19.18 2.09
C ALA A 249 -6.45 -20.47 2.72
N LEU A 250 -7.20 -21.25 1.95
CA LEU A 250 -7.72 -22.55 2.38
C LEU A 250 -6.58 -23.53 2.69
N SER A 251 -5.59 -23.64 1.81
CA SER A 251 -4.41 -24.50 2.03
C SER A 251 -3.65 -24.10 3.31
N PHE A 252 -3.48 -22.80 3.57
CA PHE A 252 -2.87 -22.32 4.81
C PHE A 252 -3.68 -22.75 6.04
N LEU A 253 -4.99 -22.53 6.04
CA LEU A 253 -5.87 -22.89 7.16
C LEU A 253 -5.94 -24.42 7.37
N GLU A 254 -5.98 -25.19 6.29
CA GLU A 254 -5.98 -26.67 6.32
C GLU A 254 -4.66 -27.21 6.89
N ASN A 255 -3.51 -26.71 6.43
CA ASN A 255 -2.19 -27.12 6.92
C ASN A 255 -1.94 -26.67 8.37
N SER A 256 -2.35 -25.45 8.72
CA SER A 256 -2.28 -24.95 10.10
C SER A 256 -3.05 -25.86 11.04
N TYR A 257 -4.27 -26.26 10.66
CA TYR A 257 -5.09 -27.16 11.46
C TYR A 257 -4.50 -28.56 11.53
N LYS A 258 -3.98 -29.10 10.43
CA LYS A 258 -3.29 -30.40 10.42
C LYS A 258 -2.10 -30.42 11.37
N ASN A 259 -1.31 -29.35 11.41
CA ASN A 259 -0.22 -29.17 12.36
C ASN A 259 -0.73 -29.09 13.81
N TYR A 260 -1.82 -28.35 14.05
CA TYR A 260 -2.47 -28.30 15.37
C TYR A 260 -2.95 -29.69 15.83
N THR A 261 -3.59 -30.46 14.94
CA THR A 261 -4.01 -31.85 15.20
C THR A 261 -2.81 -32.72 15.54
N MET A 262 -1.73 -32.61 14.77
CA MET A 262 -0.47 -33.33 14.99
C MET A 262 0.12 -33.02 16.37
N VAL A 263 0.30 -31.74 16.70
CA VAL A 263 0.84 -31.29 17.99
C VAL A 263 -0.05 -31.73 19.16
N THR A 264 -1.38 -31.66 19.00
CA THR A 264 -2.33 -32.08 20.05
C THR A 264 -2.25 -33.58 20.32
N VAL A 265 -2.14 -34.40 19.27
CA VAL A 265 -2.01 -35.86 19.38
C VAL A 265 -0.66 -36.25 20.01
N PHE A 266 0.44 -35.67 19.55
CA PHE A 266 1.77 -35.94 20.12
C PHE A 266 1.93 -35.41 21.56
N GLY A 267 1.21 -34.34 21.93
CA GLY A 267 1.16 -33.85 23.30
C GLY A 267 0.37 -34.77 24.25
N ASN A 268 -0.56 -35.59 23.73
CA ASN A 268 -1.47 -36.43 24.52
C ASN A 268 -1.42 -37.91 24.08
N LEU A 269 -0.24 -38.46 23.84
CA LEU A 269 -0.04 -39.80 23.27
C LEU A 269 -0.81 -40.92 23.99
N HIS A 270 -0.86 -40.87 25.33
CA HIS A 270 -1.56 -41.89 26.13
C HIS A 270 -3.07 -41.93 25.87
N GLN A 271 -3.71 -40.77 25.67
CA GLN A 271 -5.15 -40.68 25.37
C GLN A 271 -5.42 -40.85 23.87
N ALA A 272 -4.52 -40.37 23.01
CA ALA A 272 -4.69 -40.38 21.57
C ALA A 272 -4.68 -41.80 20.97
N GLN A 273 -3.89 -42.70 21.57
CA GLN A 273 -3.71 -44.09 21.10
C GLN A 273 -3.35 -44.16 19.60
N LEU A 274 -2.40 -43.31 19.19
CA LEU A 274 -1.91 -43.26 17.82
C LEU A 274 -1.25 -44.60 17.46
N GLY A 275 -1.79 -45.28 16.44
CA GLY A 275 -1.25 -46.54 15.93
C GLY A 275 0.02 -46.36 15.10
N GLY A 276 0.59 -47.47 14.61
CA GLY A 276 1.85 -47.46 13.84
C GLY A 276 1.74 -47.07 12.36
N VAL A 277 0.54 -46.86 11.82
CA VAL A 277 0.34 -46.50 10.40
C VAL A 277 0.25 -44.99 10.25
N PRO A 278 1.17 -44.33 9.52
CA PRO A 278 1.10 -42.90 9.27
C PRO A 278 -0.04 -42.57 8.29
N GLY A 279 -0.79 -41.50 8.57
CA GLY A 279 -1.83 -41.00 7.67
C GLY A 279 -2.80 -40.04 8.36
N THR A 280 -3.40 -39.12 7.59
CA THR A 280 -4.34 -38.12 8.11
C THR A 280 -5.56 -38.78 8.76
N TYR A 281 -6.07 -39.88 8.19
CA TYR A 281 -7.18 -40.64 8.76
C TYR A 281 -6.88 -41.12 10.20
N GLN A 282 -5.70 -41.74 10.41
CA GLN A 282 -5.30 -42.24 11.72
C GLN A 282 -5.01 -41.10 12.70
N LEU A 283 -4.44 -40.00 12.20
CA LEU A 283 -4.21 -38.80 12.99
C LEU A 283 -5.52 -38.19 13.49
N VAL A 284 -6.52 -38.04 12.60
CA VAL A 284 -7.85 -37.53 12.94
C VAL A 284 -8.57 -38.45 13.93
N ARG A 285 -8.48 -39.78 13.73
CA ARG A 285 -9.03 -40.75 14.70
C ARG A 285 -8.43 -40.56 16.09
N SER A 286 -7.12 -40.46 16.16
CA SER A 286 -6.39 -40.26 17.43
C SER A 286 -6.71 -38.90 18.07
N PHE A 287 -6.98 -37.89 17.25
CA PHE A 287 -7.44 -36.58 17.72
C PHE A 287 -8.87 -36.62 18.26
N LEU A 288 -9.76 -37.39 17.65
CA LEU A 288 -11.14 -37.58 18.12
C LEU A 288 -11.19 -38.30 19.46
N ASN A 289 -10.27 -39.22 19.76
CA ASN A 289 -10.13 -39.81 21.10
C ASN A 289 -9.91 -38.75 22.20
N ILE A 290 -9.23 -37.65 21.87
CA ILE A 290 -8.95 -36.56 22.80
C ILE A 290 -10.13 -35.58 22.85
N LYS A 291 -10.67 -35.21 21.68
CA LYS A 291 -11.70 -34.16 21.55
C LYS A 291 -13.11 -34.66 21.90
N LEU A 292 -13.42 -35.90 21.58
CA LEU A 292 -14.72 -36.55 21.77
C LEU A 292 -14.56 -37.86 22.55
N PRO A 293 -14.22 -37.79 23.86
CA PRO A 293 -13.94 -39.00 24.67
C PRO A 293 -15.19 -39.84 25.00
N GLY A 294 -16.40 -39.42 24.59
CA GLY A 294 -17.64 -40.14 24.87
C GLY A 294 -18.69 -39.97 23.76
N PRO A 295 -19.74 -40.82 23.77
CA PRO A 295 -20.78 -40.80 22.74
C PRO A 295 -21.60 -39.52 22.84
N LEU A 296 -21.70 -38.80 21.71
CA LEU A 296 -22.52 -37.60 21.61
C LEU A 296 -23.95 -37.97 21.21
N PRO A 297 -24.98 -37.53 21.96
CA PRO A 297 -26.36 -37.74 21.56
C PRO A 297 -26.69 -36.95 20.28
N GLY A 298 -27.42 -37.58 19.35
CA GLY A 298 -27.89 -36.94 18.11
C GLY A 298 -27.06 -37.22 16.85
N MET A 299 -25.96 -37.98 16.96
CA MET A 299 -25.13 -38.40 15.82
C MET A 299 -25.89 -39.38 14.91
N GLN A 300 -25.80 -39.18 13.59
CA GLN A 300 -26.54 -39.96 12.59
C GLN A 300 -25.61 -40.81 11.71
N ASP A 301 -26.18 -41.81 11.06
CA ASP A 301 -25.51 -42.68 10.07
C ASP A 301 -24.33 -43.50 10.63
N GLY A 302 -24.39 -43.83 11.92
CA GLY A 302 -23.53 -44.82 12.56
C GLY A 302 -22.18 -44.31 13.07
N GLU A 303 -21.35 -45.26 13.50
CA GLU A 303 -20.00 -45.03 14.01
C GLU A 303 -18.99 -45.92 13.29
N ILE A 304 -17.77 -45.42 13.12
CA ILE A 304 -16.61 -46.19 12.66
C ILE A 304 -15.60 -46.23 13.79
N GLU A 305 -15.25 -47.45 14.22
CA GLU A 305 -14.21 -47.67 15.24
C GLU A 305 -14.47 -46.85 16.54
N GLY A 306 -15.73 -46.64 16.91
CA GLY A 306 -16.15 -45.90 18.11
C GLY A 306 -16.28 -44.39 17.94
N HIS A 307 -16.20 -43.86 16.70
CA HIS A 307 -16.38 -42.44 16.42
C HIS A 307 -17.50 -42.16 15.42
N PRO A 308 -18.26 -41.05 15.56
CA PRO A 308 -19.29 -40.66 14.60
C PRO A 308 -18.74 -40.46 13.18
N VAL A 309 -19.38 -41.05 12.18
CA VAL A 309 -18.93 -41.03 10.77
C VAL A 309 -18.71 -39.60 10.26
N TRP A 310 -19.68 -38.71 10.50
CA TRP A 310 -19.63 -37.33 10.03
C TRP A 310 -18.55 -36.50 10.71
N ALA A 311 -18.22 -36.78 11.97
CA ALA A 311 -17.12 -36.11 12.66
C ALA A 311 -15.77 -36.48 12.03
N VAL A 312 -15.56 -37.76 11.71
CA VAL A 312 -14.32 -38.23 11.04
C VAL A 312 -14.20 -37.59 9.65
N ILE A 313 -15.28 -37.55 8.87
CA ILE A 313 -15.30 -36.91 7.54
C ILE A 313 -14.99 -35.41 7.69
N TYR A 314 -15.67 -34.71 8.60
CA TYR A 314 -15.46 -33.27 8.84
C TYR A 314 -14.00 -32.94 9.15
N TYR A 315 -13.36 -33.63 10.10
CA TYR A 315 -11.98 -33.32 10.47
C TYR A 315 -10.97 -33.73 9.39
N CYS A 316 -11.25 -34.76 8.58
CA CYS A 316 -10.43 -35.06 7.40
C CYS A 316 -10.52 -33.94 6.35
N LEU A 317 -11.71 -33.40 6.09
CA LEU A 317 -11.92 -32.23 5.23
C LEU A 317 -11.23 -30.99 5.80
N ARG A 318 -11.30 -30.78 7.12
CA ARG A 318 -10.67 -29.64 7.81
C ARG A 318 -9.15 -29.66 7.72
N CYS A 319 -8.54 -30.84 7.60
CA CYS A 319 -7.11 -31.03 7.36
C CYS A 319 -6.72 -30.96 5.88
N GLY A 320 -7.66 -30.69 4.96
CA GLY A 320 -7.44 -30.62 3.52
C GLY A 320 -7.25 -31.97 2.81
N ASP A 321 -7.44 -33.09 3.51
CA ASP A 321 -7.19 -34.44 2.97
C ASP A 321 -8.50 -35.09 2.50
N LEU A 322 -8.87 -34.79 1.26
CA LEU A 322 -10.05 -35.36 0.61
C LEU A 322 -9.95 -36.88 0.42
N ASN A 323 -8.73 -37.42 0.25
CA ASN A 323 -8.52 -38.85 0.07
C ASN A 323 -8.77 -39.62 1.36
N ALA A 324 -8.32 -39.09 2.50
CA ALA A 324 -8.64 -39.63 3.82
C ALA A 324 -10.16 -39.60 4.08
N ALA A 325 -10.85 -38.51 3.75
CA ALA A 325 -12.30 -38.42 3.85
C ALA A 325 -13.00 -39.46 2.94
N MET A 326 -12.49 -39.65 1.71
CA MET A 326 -13.05 -40.63 0.77
C MET A 326 -12.84 -42.08 1.22
N GLN A 327 -11.74 -42.37 1.92
CA GLN A 327 -11.52 -43.67 2.54
C GLN A 327 -12.65 -44.00 3.54
N VAL A 328 -13.09 -43.01 4.31
CA VAL A 328 -14.21 -43.13 5.26
C VAL A 328 -15.53 -43.34 4.52
N VAL A 329 -15.82 -42.50 3.53
CA VAL A 329 -17.05 -42.59 2.72
C VAL A 329 -17.16 -43.96 2.02
N ASN A 330 -16.06 -44.52 1.54
CA ASN A 330 -16.04 -45.85 0.92
C ASN A 330 -16.36 -46.98 1.90
N ARG A 331 -15.91 -46.86 3.16
CA ARG A 331 -16.19 -47.87 4.20
C ARG A 331 -17.67 -47.88 4.63
N VAL A 332 -18.34 -46.73 4.58
CA VAL A 332 -19.74 -46.57 5.02
C VAL A 332 -20.70 -46.34 3.83
N GLN A 333 -20.30 -46.70 2.62
CA GLN A 333 -21.06 -46.40 1.40
C GLN A 333 -22.54 -46.82 1.48
N HIS A 334 -22.83 -47.97 2.08
CA HIS A 334 -24.19 -48.49 2.19
C HIS A 334 -25.13 -47.63 3.06
N GLN A 335 -24.60 -46.80 3.96
CA GLN A 335 -25.39 -45.97 4.87
C GLN A 335 -25.52 -44.52 4.38
N LEU A 336 -24.63 -44.07 3.49
CA LEU A 336 -24.52 -42.68 3.05
C LEU A 336 -25.31 -42.37 1.76
N GLY A 337 -25.93 -43.38 1.13
CA GLY A 337 -26.76 -43.20 -0.07
C GLY A 337 -26.02 -42.48 -1.22
N ASP A 338 -26.67 -41.47 -1.80
CA ASP A 338 -26.13 -40.67 -2.91
C ASP A 338 -24.97 -39.75 -2.52
N PHE A 339 -24.63 -39.63 -1.23
CA PHE A 339 -23.54 -38.74 -0.80
C PHE A 339 -22.18 -39.10 -1.42
N LYS A 340 -21.90 -40.39 -1.59
CA LYS A 340 -20.64 -40.84 -2.20
C LYS A 340 -20.49 -40.32 -3.63
N THR A 341 -21.55 -40.32 -4.42
CA THR A 341 -21.47 -39.89 -5.83
C THR A 341 -21.23 -38.40 -5.91
N TRP A 342 -21.93 -37.60 -5.09
CA TRP A 342 -21.66 -36.17 -4.97
C TRP A 342 -20.23 -35.89 -4.47
N PHE A 343 -19.74 -36.65 -3.49
CA PHE A 343 -18.39 -36.45 -2.96
C PHE A 343 -17.29 -36.82 -3.98
N GLN A 344 -17.48 -37.87 -4.78
CA GLN A 344 -16.58 -38.22 -5.89
C GLN A 344 -16.54 -37.13 -6.96
N GLU A 345 -17.69 -36.60 -7.32
CA GLU A 345 -17.81 -35.48 -8.26
C GLU A 345 -17.09 -34.23 -7.74
N TYR A 346 -17.26 -33.91 -6.46
CA TYR A 346 -16.59 -32.82 -5.77
C TYR A 346 -15.06 -32.96 -5.80
N MET A 347 -14.53 -34.16 -5.56
CA MET A 347 -13.08 -34.44 -5.57
C MET A 347 -12.46 -34.36 -6.97
N ASN A 348 -13.19 -34.80 -8.00
CA ASN A 348 -12.69 -34.83 -9.38
C ASN A 348 -12.75 -33.46 -10.05
N SER A 349 -13.47 -32.51 -9.46
CA SER A 349 -13.57 -31.13 -9.95
C SER A 349 -12.35 -30.30 -9.52
N PRO A 350 -11.63 -29.64 -10.46
CA PRO A 350 -10.46 -28.82 -10.12
C PRO A 350 -10.82 -27.62 -9.22
N ASP A 351 -12.08 -27.17 -9.26
CA ASP A 351 -12.60 -26.07 -8.46
C ASP A 351 -13.32 -26.53 -7.18
N ARG A 352 -13.27 -27.83 -6.87
CA ARG A 352 -14.02 -28.44 -5.76
C ARG A 352 -15.51 -28.05 -5.82
N ARG A 353 -16.15 -28.31 -6.98
CA ARG A 353 -17.56 -27.99 -7.25
C ARG A 353 -18.33 -29.19 -7.80
N LEU A 354 -19.59 -29.28 -7.42
CA LEU A 354 -20.56 -30.18 -8.04
C LEU A 354 -21.09 -29.59 -9.36
N SER A 355 -21.59 -30.44 -10.25
CA SER A 355 -22.36 -29.98 -11.41
C SER A 355 -23.66 -29.30 -10.96
N PRO A 356 -24.21 -28.37 -11.77
CA PRO A 356 -25.44 -27.66 -11.42
C PRO A 356 -26.64 -28.58 -11.11
N THR A 357 -26.70 -29.75 -11.76
CA THR A 357 -27.77 -30.73 -11.53
C THR A 357 -27.60 -31.44 -10.18
N SER A 358 -26.40 -31.92 -9.86
CA SER A 358 -26.08 -32.52 -8.56
C SER A 358 -26.20 -31.51 -7.42
N GLU A 359 -25.74 -30.28 -7.62
CA GLU A 359 -25.82 -29.19 -6.64
C GLU A 359 -27.28 -28.84 -6.30
N ASN A 360 -28.16 -28.73 -7.30
CA ASN A 360 -29.58 -28.46 -7.08
C ASN A 360 -30.27 -29.59 -6.31
N LYS A 361 -29.96 -30.85 -6.64
CA LYS A 361 -30.47 -32.02 -5.90
C LYS A 361 -30.00 -32.00 -4.44
N LEU A 362 -28.72 -31.71 -4.23
CA LEU A 362 -28.12 -31.64 -2.89
C LEU A 362 -28.71 -30.50 -2.05
N ARG A 363 -28.89 -29.31 -2.64
CA ARG A 363 -29.52 -28.15 -1.98
C ARG A 363 -30.97 -28.40 -1.61
N LEU A 364 -31.73 -29.07 -2.47
CA LEU A 364 -33.11 -29.47 -2.18
C LEU A 364 -33.18 -30.50 -1.05
N HIS A 365 -32.29 -31.50 -1.08
CA HIS A 365 -32.18 -32.49 -0.01
C HIS A 365 -31.81 -31.82 1.33
N TYR A 366 -30.84 -30.91 1.31
CA TYR A 366 -30.42 -30.17 2.49
C TYR A 366 -31.57 -29.37 3.11
N ARG A 367 -32.29 -28.58 2.29
CA ARG A 367 -33.40 -27.74 2.76
C ARG A 367 -34.58 -28.54 3.32
N ARG A 368 -34.90 -29.69 2.73
CA ARG A 368 -36.07 -30.50 3.12
C ARG A 368 -35.80 -31.40 4.32
N VAL A 369 -34.59 -31.95 4.42
CA VAL A 369 -34.29 -33.06 5.35
C VAL A 369 -33.21 -32.68 6.36
N LEU A 370 -32.14 -32.01 5.94
CA LEU A 370 -30.92 -31.88 6.76
C LEU A 370 -30.83 -30.59 7.56
N ARG A 371 -31.56 -29.53 7.19
CA ARG A 371 -31.49 -28.23 7.87
C ARG A 371 -31.76 -28.30 9.37
N ASN A 372 -32.66 -29.20 9.77
CA ASN A 372 -33.04 -29.45 11.17
C ASN A 372 -32.43 -30.75 11.72
N SER A 373 -31.39 -31.29 11.08
CA SER A 373 -30.73 -32.50 11.56
C SER A 373 -30.10 -32.26 12.93
N ALA A 374 -30.22 -33.24 13.81
CA ALA A 374 -29.59 -33.24 15.14
C ALA A 374 -28.06 -33.42 15.06
N ASP A 375 -27.53 -33.90 13.94
CA ASP A 375 -26.09 -34.07 13.74
C ASP A 375 -25.46 -32.80 13.14
N PRO A 376 -24.65 -32.06 13.91
CA PRO A 376 -24.05 -30.80 13.48
C PRO A 376 -22.91 -31.01 12.47
N TYR A 377 -22.18 -32.13 12.55
CA TYR A 377 -21.11 -32.46 11.60
C TYR A 377 -21.69 -32.82 10.24
N LYS A 378 -22.80 -33.57 10.21
CA LYS A 378 -23.54 -33.87 8.98
C LYS A 378 -24.01 -32.59 8.30
N ARG A 379 -24.62 -31.67 9.05
CA ARG A 379 -25.01 -30.34 8.52
C ARG A 379 -23.83 -29.59 7.92
N ALA A 380 -22.72 -29.51 8.65
CA ALA A 380 -21.52 -28.79 8.20
C ALA A 380 -20.92 -29.39 6.93
N VAL A 381 -20.78 -30.73 6.85
CA VAL A 381 -20.19 -31.42 5.69
C VAL A 381 -21.06 -31.26 4.44
N TYR A 382 -22.38 -31.43 4.55
CA TYR A 382 -23.28 -31.20 3.42
C TYR A 382 -23.29 -29.74 2.97
N CYS A 383 -23.24 -28.80 3.92
CA CYS A 383 -23.16 -27.38 3.61
C CYS A 383 -21.85 -27.03 2.88
N LEU A 384 -20.72 -27.61 3.31
CA LEU A 384 -19.39 -27.42 2.70
C LEU A 384 -19.34 -27.88 1.23
N ILE A 385 -19.88 -29.07 0.96
CA ILE A 385 -19.82 -29.70 -0.37
C ILE A 385 -20.86 -29.10 -1.32
N GLY A 386 -22.08 -28.84 -0.82
CA GLY A 386 -23.21 -28.39 -1.62
C GLY A 386 -23.51 -26.90 -1.60
N LYS A 387 -22.77 -26.11 -0.81
CA LYS A 387 -22.98 -24.66 -0.60
C LYS A 387 -24.45 -24.34 -0.29
N CYS A 388 -25.05 -25.14 0.58
CA CYS A 388 -26.52 -25.23 0.72
C CYS A 388 -27.15 -24.14 1.59
N ASP A 389 -26.48 -23.72 2.66
CA ASP A 389 -26.94 -22.62 3.53
C ASP A 389 -25.75 -21.75 3.93
N ILE A 390 -25.49 -20.74 3.11
CA ILE A 390 -24.37 -19.81 3.25
C ILE A 390 -24.52 -18.93 4.51
N SER A 391 -25.76 -18.79 5.03
CA SER A 391 -26.09 -17.95 6.19
C SER A 391 -25.83 -18.64 7.53
N ASP A 392 -25.82 -19.97 7.58
CA ASP A 392 -25.49 -20.70 8.81
C ASP A 392 -23.99 -20.53 9.13
N ASN A 393 -23.69 -20.30 10.41
CA ASN A 393 -22.33 -20.15 10.92
C ASN A 393 -21.79 -21.46 11.49
N HIS A 394 -22.65 -22.48 11.67
CA HIS A 394 -22.28 -23.79 12.23
C HIS A 394 -21.48 -23.69 13.55
N GLY A 395 -21.88 -22.76 14.44
CA GLY A 395 -21.15 -22.48 15.69
C GLY A 395 -21.04 -23.66 16.66
N GLU A 396 -21.82 -24.73 16.45
CA GLU A 396 -21.71 -26.00 17.20
C GLU A 396 -20.44 -26.79 16.84
N VAL A 397 -19.88 -26.59 15.66
CA VAL A 397 -18.68 -27.29 15.16
C VAL A 397 -17.50 -26.34 14.96
N ALA A 398 -17.77 -25.11 14.51
CA ALA A 398 -16.77 -24.06 14.30
C ALA A 398 -16.78 -23.07 15.48
N ASP A 399 -16.07 -23.44 16.54
CA ASP A 399 -15.94 -22.65 17.78
C ASP A 399 -14.81 -21.60 17.70
N LYS A 400 -13.85 -21.75 16.79
CA LYS A 400 -12.74 -20.80 16.57
C LYS A 400 -12.94 -19.94 15.34
N THR A 401 -12.35 -18.74 15.35
CA THR A 401 -12.36 -17.82 14.21
C THR A 401 -11.69 -18.40 12.96
N GLU A 402 -10.65 -19.21 13.10
CA GLU A 402 -10.01 -19.91 11.97
C GLU A 402 -10.92 -20.95 11.31
N ASP A 403 -11.74 -21.63 12.12
CA ASP A 403 -12.69 -22.64 11.63
C ASP A 403 -13.87 -21.96 10.93
N TYR A 404 -14.31 -20.82 11.47
CA TYR A 404 -15.27 -19.95 10.81
C TYR A 404 -14.72 -19.37 9.49
N LEU A 405 -13.48 -18.87 9.48
CA LEU A 405 -12.76 -18.41 8.27
C LEU A 405 -12.70 -19.52 7.21
N TRP A 406 -12.31 -20.73 7.60
CA TRP A 406 -12.19 -21.88 6.69
C TRP A 406 -13.55 -22.25 6.07
N LEU A 407 -14.60 -22.35 6.89
CA LEU A 407 -15.97 -22.62 6.40
C LEU A 407 -16.45 -21.53 5.44
N LYS A 408 -16.24 -20.26 5.78
CA LYS A 408 -16.69 -19.11 5.01
C LYS A 408 -15.91 -18.95 3.69
N LEU A 409 -14.61 -19.23 3.66
CA LEU A 409 -13.80 -19.28 2.44
C LEU A 409 -14.22 -20.44 1.52
N HIS A 410 -14.62 -21.59 2.08
CA HIS A 410 -15.21 -22.69 1.30
C HIS A 410 -16.58 -22.33 0.68
N CYS A 411 -17.39 -21.55 1.41
CA CYS A 411 -18.76 -21.19 1.02
C CYS A 411 -18.91 -19.82 0.32
N TRP A 412 -17.82 -19.06 0.11
CA TRP A 412 -17.82 -17.75 -0.57
C TRP A 412 -18.78 -16.70 0.06
N GLN A 413 -18.74 -16.50 1.39
CA GLN A 413 -19.32 -15.29 2.05
C GLN A 413 -18.64 -14.90 3.39
N SER A 414 -18.88 -13.68 3.89
CA SER A 414 -17.96 -12.83 4.70
C SER A 414 -17.88 -13.10 6.21
N LEU A 415 -16.95 -12.39 6.88
CA LEU A 415 -16.66 -12.43 8.31
C LEU A 415 -17.04 -11.19 9.09
N ASP A 416 -17.42 -11.38 10.35
CA ASP A 416 -17.42 -10.38 11.42
C ASP A 416 -16.46 -10.86 12.52
N CYS A 417 -15.43 -10.09 12.90
CA CYS A 417 -14.53 -10.47 13.99
C CYS A 417 -13.97 -9.25 14.73
N GLY A 418 -14.04 -9.30 16.07
CA GLY A 418 -13.62 -8.24 16.97
C GLY A 418 -12.25 -8.44 17.65
N GLN A 419 -11.67 -7.31 18.05
CA GLN A 419 -10.73 -7.04 19.16
C GLN A 419 -9.37 -7.78 19.30
N GLN A 420 -8.89 -8.57 18.33
CA GLN A 420 -7.50 -9.09 18.36
C GLN A 420 -6.66 -8.67 17.13
N PRO A 421 -5.50 -8.00 17.28
CA PRO A 421 -4.73 -7.48 16.15
C PRO A 421 -4.18 -8.53 15.17
N PHE A 422 -3.64 -9.64 15.67
CA PHE A 422 -3.12 -10.70 14.80
C PHE A 422 -4.23 -11.42 14.05
N LEU A 423 -5.35 -11.68 14.73
CA LEU A 423 -6.53 -12.28 14.13
C LEU A 423 -7.15 -11.39 13.06
N TYR A 424 -7.20 -10.08 13.31
CA TYR A 424 -7.69 -9.11 12.33
C TYR A 424 -6.77 -9.00 11.10
N PHE A 425 -5.45 -8.99 11.31
CA PHE A 425 -4.49 -9.08 10.20
C PHE A 425 -4.67 -10.37 9.41
N GLN A 426 -4.79 -11.53 10.07
CA GLN A 426 -5.04 -12.82 9.43
C GLN A 426 -6.31 -12.80 8.58
N VAL A 427 -7.42 -12.31 9.11
CA VAL A 427 -8.69 -12.18 8.37
C VAL A 427 -8.52 -11.31 7.13
N LEU A 428 -7.92 -10.12 7.26
CA LEU A 428 -7.73 -9.21 6.13
C LEU A 428 -6.75 -9.77 5.09
N PHE A 429 -5.68 -10.42 5.53
CA PHE A 429 -4.64 -10.94 4.64
C PHE A 429 -5.13 -12.18 3.88
N LEU A 430 -5.80 -13.12 4.56
CA LEU A 430 -6.40 -14.31 3.94
C LEU A 430 -7.55 -13.97 2.98
N THR A 431 -8.25 -12.85 3.20
CA THR A 431 -9.26 -12.32 2.27
C THR A 431 -8.66 -11.43 1.16
N ALA A 432 -7.32 -11.40 1.03
CA ALA A 432 -6.57 -10.62 0.04
C ALA A 432 -6.83 -9.10 0.09
N GLN A 433 -7.21 -8.56 1.25
CA GLN A 433 -7.34 -7.12 1.52
C GLN A 433 -6.00 -6.55 2.03
N PHE A 434 -4.96 -6.70 1.22
CA PHE A 434 -3.58 -6.42 1.61
C PHE A 434 -3.36 -4.99 2.11
N GLU A 435 -3.97 -3.99 1.46
CA GLU A 435 -3.82 -2.57 1.80
C GLU A 435 -4.36 -2.27 3.21
N ALA A 436 -5.55 -2.79 3.51
CA ALA A 436 -6.18 -2.65 4.82
C ALA A 436 -5.38 -3.41 5.90
N ALA A 437 -4.88 -4.61 5.57
CA ALA A 437 -4.07 -5.42 6.48
C ALA A 437 -2.77 -4.69 6.88
N VAL A 438 -2.05 -4.13 5.90
CA VAL A 438 -0.83 -3.34 6.13
C VAL A 438 -1.14 -2.08 6.94
N ALA A 439 -2.17 -1.33 6.56
CA ALA A 439 -2.55 -0.10 7.26
C ALA A 439 -2.92 -0.38 8.72
N PHE A 440 -3.62 -1.49 9.00
CA PHE A 440 -3.93 -1.92 10.35
C PHE A 440 -2.68 -2.31 11.13
N LEU A 441 -1.81 -3.15 10.56
CA LEU A 441 -0.58 -3.60 11.21
C LEU A 441 0.35 -2.42 11.55
N PHE A 442 0.35 -1.38 10.72
CA PHE A 442 1.10 -0.15 10.95
C PHE A 442 0.58 0.70 12.13
N ARG A 443 -0.68 0.54 12.55
CA ARG A 443 -1.20 1.24 13.75
C ARG A 443 -0.52 0.71 15.02
N VAL A 444 -0.25 -0.60 15.06
CA VAL A 444 0.38 -1.28 16.20
C VAL A 444 1.89 -1.03 16.19
N GLU A 445 2.38 -0.26 17.17
CA GLU A 445 3.79 0.18 17.18
C GLU A 445 4.81 -0.96 17.10
N ARG A 446 4.59 -2.04 17.86
CA ARG A 446 5.47 -3.21 17.87
C ARG A 446 5.61 -3.87 16.49
N LEU A 447 4.59 -3.76 15.64
CA LEU A 447 4.50 -4.45 14.35
C LEU A 447 4.73 -3.52 13.15
N ARG A 448 5.02 -2.23 13.38
CA ARG A 448 5.24 -1.23 12.31
C ARG A 448 6.36 -1.61 11.36
N SER A 449 7.48 -2.13 11.89
CA SER A 449 8.58 -2.62 11.07
C SER A 449 8.06 -3.72 10.15
N HIS A 450 7.41 -4.75 10.67
CA HIS A 450 6.86 -5.83 9.86
C HIS A 450 5.82 -5.35 8.83
N ALA A 451 4.93 -4.41 9.20
CA ALA A 451 3.96 -3.82 8.26
C ALA A 451 4.61 -3.21 7.03
N VAL A 452 5.68 -2.43 7.23
CA VAL A 452 6.44 -1.82 6.14
C VAL A 452 7.09 -2.89 5.28
N HIS A 453 7.72 -3.90 5.87
CA HIS A 453 8.39 -4.97 5.12
C HIS A 453 7.40 -5.87 4.37
N VAL A 454 6.22 -6.14 4.92
CA VAL A 454 5.12 -6.82 4.21
C VAL A 454 4.67 -5.97 3.02
N ALA A 455 4.55 -4.65 3.18
CA ALA A 455 4.23 -3.75 2.07
C ALA A 455 5.30 -3.76 0.97
N LEU A 456 6.59 -3.83 1.33
CA LEU A 456 7.70 -3.97 0.38
C LEU A 456 7.62 -5.28 -0.40
N VAL A 457 7.33 -6.40 0.28
CA VAL A 457 7.14 -7.71 -0.38
C VAL A 457 5.99 -7.66 -1.38
N LEU A 458 4.84 -7.13 -0.96
CA LEU A 458 3.67 -6.97 -1.84
C LEU A 458 3.94 -6.02 -3.00
N TYR A 459 4.77 -4.99 -2.80
CA TYR A 459 5.18 -4.06 -3.85
C TYR A 459 6.06 -4.74 -4.90
N GLU A 460 7.07 -5.49 -4.48
CA GLU A 460 7.98 -6.23 -5.38
C GLU A 460 7.24 -7.31 -6.18
N LEU A 461 6.28 -7.98 -5.55
CA LEU A 461 5.40 -8.96 -6.20
C LEU A 461 4.28 -8.32 -7.04
N ARG A 462 4.23 -6.99 -7.14
CA ARG A 462 3.20 -6.22 -7.87
C ARG A 462 1.76 -6.52 -7.42
N LEU A 463 1.58 -6.94 -6.16
CA LEU A 463 0.28 -7.21 -5.53
C LEU A 463 -0.32 -5.98 -4.85
N LEU A 464 0.51 -5.00 -4.51
CA LEU A 464 0.08 -3.79 -3.81
C LEU A 464 -0.59 -2.78 -4.75
N LEU A 465 -1.82 -2.38 -4.43
CA LEU A 465 -2.52 -1.26 -5.05
C LEU A 465 -2.08 0.04 -4.38
N LYS A 466 -1.49 0.91 -5.18
CA LYS A 466 -0.86 2.16 -4.75
C LYS A 466 -1.76 3.35 -5.07
N SER A 467 -1.80 4.31 -4.15
CA SER A 467 -2.46 5.58 -4.40
C SER A 467 -1.58 6.49 -5.27
N SER A 468 -2.23 7.25 -6.14
CA SER A 468 -1.68 8.25 -7.05
C SER A 468 -1.38 9.58 -6.37
N GLY A 469 -2.02 9.89 -5.23
CA GLY A 469 -1.89 11.17 -4.54
C GLY A 469 -0.94 11.13 -3.34
N GLN A 470 0.04 12.05 -3.29
CA GLN A 470 0.94 12.22 -2.13
C GLN A 470 0.20 12.64 -0.86
N SER A 471 -0.82 13.50 -1.00
CA SER A 471 -1.63 14.05 0.10
C SER A 471 -2.73 13.09 0.57
N ALA A 472 -2.92 11.96 -0.09
CA ALA A 472 -3.91 10.97 0.32
C ALA A 472 -3.60 10.44 1.73
N GLN A 473 -4.65 10.11 2.48
CA GLN A 473 -4.53 9.36 3.72
C GLN A 473 -3.80 8.03 3.47
N LEU A 474 -3.31 7.38 4.54
CA LEU A 474 -2.56 6.12 4.41
C LEU A 474 -3.35 5.06 3.62
N LEU A 475 -4.66 5.02 3.83
CA LEU A 475 -5.61 4.23 3.06
C LEU A 475 -6.55 5.20 2.33
N SER A 476 -6.70 5.03 1.01
CA SER A 476 -7.56 5.87 0.19
C SER A 476 -8.34 5.03 -0.82
N GLN A 477 -9.30 5.67 -1.50
CA GLN A 477 -10.06 5.11 -2.61
C GLN A 477 -10.04 6.11 -3.75
N GLU A 478 -9.78 5.65 -4.97
CA GLU A 478 -9.70 6.53 -6.14
C GLU A 478 -10.98 6.50 -6.96
N PRO A 479 -11.34 7.62 -7.63
CA PRO A 479 -12.50 7.66 -8.52
C PRO A 479 -12.29 6.68 -9.68
N GLY A 480 -13.16 5.67 -9.77
CA GLY A 480 -13.08 4.57 -10.75
C GLY A 480 -12.66 3.22 -10.13
N ASP A 481 -12.21 3.21 -8.88
CA ASP A 481 -12.05 1.96 -8.14
C ASP A 481 -13.42 1.36 -7.80
N PRO A 482 -13.57 0.02 -7.82
CA PRO A 482 -14.73 -0.64 -7.22
C PRO A 482 -14.92 -0.18 -5.76
N PRO A 483 -16.16 -0.16 -5.24
CA PRO A 483 -16.49 0.44 -3.94
C PRO A 483 -15.70 -0.11 -2.73
N MET A 484 -14.99 -1.23 -2.88
CA MET A 484 -14.26 -1.92 -1.81
C MET A 484 -12.76 -2.05 -2.03
N VAL A 485 -12.28 -1.59 -3.18
CA VAL A 485 -10.85 -1.56 -3.44
C VAL A 485 -10.28 -0.36 -2.70
N ARG A 486 -9.33 -0.65 -1.83
CA ARG A 486 -8.56 0.36 -1.12
C ARG A 486 -7.17 0.39 -1.72
N ARG A 487 -6.59 1.58 -1.74
CA ARG A 487 -5.22 1.83 -2.18
C ARG A 487 -4.39 2.28 -1.00
N LEU A 488 -3.16 1.81 -0.94
CA LEU A 488 -2.20 2.20 0.09
C LEU A 488 -1.34 3.37 -0.44
N ASN A 489 -1.22 4.43 0.35
CA ASN A 489 -0.23 5.47 0.09
C ASN A 489 1.16 4.97 0.51
N PHE A 490 1.79 4.22 -0.41
CA PHE A 490 3.09 3.58 -0.18
C PHE A 490 4.21 4.59 0.11
N ILE A 491 4.20 5.74 -0.57
CA ILE A 491 5.15 6.84 -0.33
C ILE A 491 5.02 7.32 1.12
N ARG A 492 3.80 7.65 1.56
CA ARG A 492 3.55 8.13 2.93
C ARG A 492 3.92 7.08 3.97
N LEU A 493 3.65 5.80 3.72
CA LEU A 493 4.05 4.71 4.61
C LEU A 493 5.57 4.70 4.83
N LEU A 494 6.36 4.77 3.75
CA LEU A 494 7.81 4.78 3.84
C LEU A 494 8.33 6.03 4.54
N MET A 495 7.83 7.21 4.18
CA MET A 495 8.22 8.48 4.82
C MET A 495 7.93 8.47 6.33
N LEU A 496 6.75 7.99 6.77
CA LEU A 496 6.40 7.90 8.18
C LEU A 496 7.30 6.91 8.95
N TYR A 497 7.75 5.85 8.28
CA TYR A 497 8.65 4.87 8.88
C TYR A 497 10.09 5.38 8.99
N THR A 498 10.63 5.98 7.91
CA THR A 498 12.00 6.50 7.87
C THR A 498 12.20 7.70 8.79
N ARG A 499 11.16 8.52 9.01
CA ARG A 499 11.19 9.69 9.92
C ARG A 499 11.68 9.37 11.32
N LYS A 500 11.51 8.13 11.79
CA LYS A 500 12.00 7.68 13.10
C LYS A 500 13.52 7.58 13.20
N PHE A 501 14.23 7.43 12.08
CA PHE A 501 15.67 7.16 12.06
C PHE A 501 16.45 7.90 10.96
N GLU A 502 15.82 8.80 10.19
CA GLU A 502 16.51 9.54 9.14
C GLU A 502 17.62 10.47 9.65
N SER A 503 17.46 10.99 10.87
CA SER A 503 18.48 11.80 11.56
C SER A 503 19.60 10.98 12.20
N THR A 504 19.35 9.71 12.52
CA THR A 504 20.33 8.83 13.20
C THR A 504 21.08 7.96 12.21
N ASP A 505 20.35 7.32 11.28
CA ASP A 505 20.85 6.38 10.28
C ASP A 505 20.38 6.76 8.86
N PRO A 506 20.89 7.86 8.27
CA PRO A 506 20.47 8.30 6.94
C PRO A 506 20.80 7.29 5.82
N ARG A 507 21.84 6.47 6.02
CA ARG A 507 22.18 5.37 5.09
C ARG A 507 21.08 4.33 4.97
N GLU A 508 20.44 4.00 6.10
CA GLU A 508 19.34 3.03 6.13
C GLU A 508 18.09 3.65 5.51
N ALA A 509 17.78 4.92 5.80
CA ALA A 509 16.63 5.61 5.22
C ALA A 509 16.68 5.62 3.68
N LEU A 510 17.88 5.84 3.12
CA LEU A 510 18.12 5.80 1.69
C LEU A 510 17.75 4.44 1.04
N GLN A 511 17.97 3.33 1.74
CA GLN A 511 17.60 1.99 1.25
C GLN A 511 16.08 1.85 1.05
N TYR A 512 15.29 2.44 1.94
CA TYR A 512 13.83 2.44 1.83
C TYR A 512 13.37 3.39 0.71
N PHE A 513 13.98 4.57 0.59
CA PHE A 513 13.65 5.49 -0.50
C PHE A 513 13.98 4.91 -1.88
N TYR A 514 14.93 3.98 -2.01
CA TYR A 514 15.23 3.33 -3.29
C TYR A 514 14.03 2.58 -3.91
N PHE A 515 13.08 2.13 -3.10
CA PHE A 515 11.82 1.55 -3.60
C PHE A 515 10.91 2.59 -4.29
N LEU A 516 11.16 3.89 -4.08
CA LEU A 516 10.42 4.99 -4.69
C LEU A 516 10.98 5.44 -6.04
N ARG A 517 12.04 4.81 -6.56
CA ARG A 517 12.74 5.21 -7.80
C ARG A 517 11.87 5.27 -9.06
N LEU A 518 10.78 4.50 -9.09
CA LEU A 518 9.83 4.45 -10.21
C LEU A 518 8.57 5.31 -10.00
N PHE A 519 8.49 6.05 -8.90
CA PHE A 519 7.33 6.89 -8.60
C PHE A 519 7.61 8.34 -9.01
N CYS A 520 6.64 8.96 -9.66
CA CYS A 520 6.62 10.38 -9.91
C CYS A 520 5.42 11.03 -9.19
N ASN A 521 5.56 12.29 -8.80
CA ASN A 521 4.45 13.07 -8.29
C ASN A 521 3.50 13.50 -9.42
N SER A 522 2.42 14.19 -9.07
CA SER A 522 1.47 14.77 -10.04
C SER A 522 2.09 15.79 -11.00
N GLN A 523 3.28 16.32 -10.67
CA GLN A 523 4.06 17.26 -11.48
C GLN A 523 5.16 16.56 -12.31
N GLY A 524 5.25 15.22 -12.26
CA GLY A 524 6.28 14.43 -12.95
C GLY A 524 7.64 14.35 -12.24
N GLU A 525 7.80 14.95 -11.05
CA GLU A 525 9.02 14.89 -10.24
C GLU A 525 9.19 13.50 -9.63
N ASN A 526 10.40 12.95 -9.73
CA ASN A 526 10.73 11.64 -9.18
C ASN A 526 10.75 11.67 -7.64
N MET A 527 9.98 10.78 -7.01
CA MET A 527 9.83 10.72 -5.55
C MET A 527 11.11 10.34 -4.82
N PHE A 528 11.94 9.48 -5.41
CA PHE A 528 13.23 9.15 -4.83
C PHE A 528 14.13 10.39 -4.76
N MET A 529 14.18 11.20 -5.82
CA MET A 529 14.98 12.43 -5.81
C MET A 529 14.50 13.39 -4.71
N ARG A 530 13.18 13.60 -4.60
CA ARG A 530 12.60 14.48 -3.57
C ARG A 530 12.92 14.00 -2.14
N CYS A 531 12.66 12.73 -1.84
CA CYS A 531 12.93 12.19 -0.50
C CYS A 531 14.43 12.20 -0.17
N VAL A 532 15.29 11.98 -1.16
CA VAL A 532 16.75 12.09 -0.98
C VAL A 532 17.17 13.54 -0.72
N SER A 533 16.62 14.52 -1.42
CA SER A 533 16.92 15.94 -1.16
C SER A 533 16.51 16.35 0.26
N GLU A 534 15.29 15.99 0.69
CA GLU A 534 14.80 16.25 2.04
C GLU A 534 15.72 15.57 3.08
N LEU A 535 16.06 14.29 2.89
CA LEU A 535 16.95 13.52 3.76
C LEU A 535 18.34 14.14 3.92
N VAL A 536 18.99 14.52 2.81
CA VAL A 536 20.34 15.08 2.83
C VAL A 536 20.34 16.42 3.59
N ILE A 537 19.31 17.24 3.39
CA ILE A 537 19.23 18.54 4.04
C ILE A 537 18.94 18.41 5.54
N GLU A 538 18.07 17.48 5.93
CA GLU A 538 17.71 17.28 7.34
C GLU A 538 18.82 16.59 8.13
N SER A 539 19.48 15.58 7.55
CA SER A 539 20.61 14.90 8.19
C SER A 539 21.89 15.73 8.22
N ARG A 540 22.06 16.68 7.29
CA ARG A 540 23.30 17.46 7.06
C ARG A 540 24.54 16.61 6.74
N GLU A 541 24.35 15.34 6.39
CA GLU A 541 25.41 14.38 6.06
C GLU A 541 25.75 14.40 4.55
N PHE A 542 26.06 15.60 4.02
CA PHE A 542 26.28 15.82 2.58
C PHE A 542 27.42 14.96 2.02
N ASP A 543 28.60 15.00 2.67
CA ASP A 543 29.81 14.29 2.22
C ASP A 543 29.61 12.77 2.17
N MET A 544 28.87 12.23 3.14
CA MET A 544 28.62 10.80 3.26
C MET A 544 27.64 10.32 2.19
N LEU A 545 26.55 11.06 1.98
CA LEU A 545 25.47 10.66 1.08
C LEU A 545 25.80 10.98 -0.39
N LEU A 546 26.27 12.20 -0.67
CA LEU A 546 26.53 12.72 -2.01
C LEU A 546 28.02 12.71 -2.39
N GLY A 547 28.91 12.30 -1.49
CA GLY A 547 30.34 12.27 -1.78
C GLY A 547 31.02 13.62 -1.58
N ARG A 548 32.35 13.64 -1.74
CA ARG A 548 33.19 14.82 -1.50
C ARG A 548 34.16 15.05 -2.65
N LEU A 549 34.60 16.29 -2.84
CA LEU A 549 35.69 16.59 -3.76
C LEU A 549 37.03 16.35 -3.08
N GLU A 550 37.92 15.63 -3.76
CA GLU A 550 39.31 15.48 -3.37
C GLU A 550 40.14 16.65 -3.90
N LYS A 551 41.38 16.80 -3.42
CA LYS A 551 42.24 17.95 -3.76
C LYS A 551 42.60 18.07 -5.25
N ASP A 552 42.52 16.95 -5.97
CA ASP A 552 42.71 16.88 -7.42
C ASP A 552 41.46 17.35 -8.21
N GLY A 553 40.35 17.64 -7.51
CA GLY A 553 39.05 17.97 -8.09
C GLY A 553 38.30 16.76 -8.62
N SER A 554 38.77 15.54 -8.33
CA SER A 554 37.98 14.33 -8.53
C SER A 554 36.94 14.19 -7.42
N ARG A 555 35.80 13.58 -7.74
CA ARG A 555 34.74 13.32 -6.75
C ARG A 555 34.93 11.92 -6.17
N LYS A 556 35.11 11.84 -4.86
CA LYS A 556 34.96 10.59 -4.11
C LYS A 556 33.47 10.26 -4.00
N PRO A 557 33.02 9.09 -4.47
CA PRO A 557 31.61 8.73 -4.48
C PRO A 557 31.04 8.60 -3.06
N GLY A 558 29.78 9.01 -2.92
CA GLY A 558 28.97 8.84 -1.72
C GLY A 558 28.15 7.56 -1.77
N VAL A 559 27.25 7.41 -0.80
CA VAL A 559 26.36 6.23 -0.74
C VAL A 559 25.35 6.22 -1.90
N ILE A 560 24.90 7.38 -2.38
CA ILE A 560 23.90 7.49 -3.46
C ILE A 560 24.43 6.97 -4.80
N ASP A 561 25.74 7.03 -5.04
CA ASP A 561 26.35 6.51 -6.27
C ASP A 561 26.19 5.01 -6.43
N LYS A 562 25.88 4.28 -5.35
CA LYS A 562 25.54 2.86 -5.45
C LYS A 562 24.16 2.62 -6.08
N PHE A 563 23.23 3.56 -5.98
CA PHE A 563 21.83 3.35 -6.37
C PHE A 563 21.45 3.95 -7.71
N ALA A 564 22.12 5.02 -8.13
CA ALA A 564 21.68 5.87 -9.24
C ALA A 564 22.69 5.88 -10.39
N GLY A 565 22.17 5.89 -11.62
CA GLY A 565 22.98 6.12 -12.84
C GLY A 565 23.34 7.59 -13.06
N ASP A 566 22.43 8.53 -12.75
CA ASP A 566 22.67 9.98 -12.86
C ASP A 566 22.64 10.68 -11.49
N THR A 567 23.74 10.52 -10.74
CA THR A 567 23.91 11.19 -9.44
C THR A 567 23.96 12.72 -9.58
N ARG A 568 24.31 13.24 -10.77
CA ARG A 568 24.49 14.69 -10.99
C ARG A 568 23.15 15.43 -10.91
N ALA A 569 22.10 14.86 -11.50
CA ALA A 569 20.75 15.41 -11.42
C ALA A 569 20.27 15.50 -9.96
N ILE A 570 20.54 14.47 -9.16
CA ILE A 570 20.19 14.43 -7.73
C ILE A 570 20.95 15.51 -6.97
N ILE A 571 22.29 15.60 -7.13
CA ILE A 571 23.10 16.61 -6.45
C ILE A 571 22.62 18.03 -6.81
N SER A 572 22.30 18.26 -8.09
CA SER A 572 21.80 19.57 -8.56
C SER A 572 20.46 19.93 -7.92
N LYS A 573 19.57 18.95 -7.74
CA LYS A 573 18.30 19.14 -7.05
C LYS A 573 18.50 19.45 -5.57
N VAL A 574 19.38 18.72 -4.87
CA VAL A 574 19.71 19.00 -3.46
C VAL A 574 20.33 20.39 -3.31
N ALA A 575 21.21 20.79 -4.24
CA ALA A 575 21.82 22.12 -4.25
C ALA A 575 20.77 23.23 -4.37
N LEU A 576 19.80 23.08 -5.27
CA LEU A 576 18.69 24.02 -5.43
C LEU A 576 17.82 24.11 -4.16
N GLU A 577 17.54 22.99 -3.51
CA GLU A 577 16.78 23.00 -2.26
C GLU A 577 17.56 23.62 -1.08
N ALA A 578 18.88 23.40 -1.03
CA ALA A 578 19.76 24.05 -0.07
C ALA A 578 19.79 25.58 -0.28
N GLU A 579 19.85 26.03 -1.54
CA GLU A 579 19.75 27.44 -1.94
C GLU A 579 18.42 28.05 -1.49
N ASN A 580 17.29 27.38 -1.76
CA ASN A 580 15.96 27.83 -1.34
C ASN A 580 15.80 27.93 0.19
N LYS A 581 16.51 27.09 0.95
CA LYS A 581 16.56 27.14 2.43
C LYS A 581 17.59 28.15 2.97
N GLY A 582 18.33 28.84 2.11
CA GLY A 582 19.33 29.84 2.49
C GLY A 582 20.69 29.26 2.94
N LEU A 583 20.94 27.96 2.71
CA LEU A 583 22.20 27.29 3.04
C LEU A 583 23.23 27.48 1.91
N PHE A 584 23.62 28.73 1.65
CA PHE A 584 24.44 29.08 0.48
C PHE A 584 25.84 28.44 0.47
N GLU A 585 26.54 28.34 1.62
CA GLU A 585 27.87 27.72 1.67
C GLU A 585 27.83 26.23 1.27
N GLU A 586 26.79 25.50 1.69
CA GLU A 586 26.61 24.10 1.30
C GLU A 586 26.12 23.98 -0.15
N ALA A 587 25.24 24.88 -0.60
CA ALA A 587 24.81 24.92 -1.99
C ALA A 587 26.01 25.10 -2.95
N VAL A 588 26.99 25.94 -2.59
CA VAL A 588 28.26 26.09 -3.36
C VAL A 588 28.98 24.76 -3.49
N LYS A 589 29.22 24.04 -2.38
CA LYS A 589 29.90 22.72 -2.42
C LYS A 589 29.13 21.71 -3.26
N LEU A 590 27.79 21.71 -3.17
CA LEU A 590 26.92 20.81 -3.92
C LEU A 590 26.92 21.14 -5.42
N TYR A 591 26.84 22.41 -5.81
CA TYR A 591 26.96 22.80 -7.22
C TYR A 591 28.36 22.50 -7.79
N GLU A 592 29.41 22.59 -6.96
CA GLU A 592 30.75 22.17 -7.34
C GLU A 592 30.81 20.65 -7.59
N LEU A 593 30.22 19.85 -6.70
CA LEU A 593 30.06 18.40 -6.90
C LEU A 593 29.23 18.04 -8.14
N ALA A 594 28.22 18.85 -8.45
CA ALA A 594 27.41 18.72 -9.66
C ALA A 594 28.10 19.28 -10.92
N LYS A 595 29.34 19.78 -10.84
CA LYS A 595 30.08 20.39 -11.94
C LYS A 595 29.29 21.51 -12.64
N ASN A 596 28.65 22.39 -11.88
CA ASN A 596 27.94 23.56 -12.41
C ASN A 596 28.69 24.85 -12.01
N PRO A 597 29.69 25.28 -12.81
CA PRO A 597 30.56 26.40 -12.43
C PRO A 597 29.82 27.73 -12.35
N ASP A 598 28.79 27.95 -13.19
CA ASP A 598 28.05 29.20 -13.23
C ASP A 598 27.36 29.48 -11.89
N LYS A 599 26.65 28.48 -11.36
CA LYS A 599 25.97 28.60 -10.06
C LYS A 599 26.94 28.70 -8.88
N VAL A 600 28.10 28.03 -8.96
CA VAL A 600 29.16 28.15 -7.94
C VAL A 600 29.65 29.59 -7.86
N LEU A 601 30.01 30.18 -9.02
CA LEU A 601 30.56 31.53 -9.07
C LEU A 601 29.50 32.58 -8.69
N GLU A 602 28.25 32.43 -9.14
CA GLU A 602 27.13 33.30 -8.78
C GLU A 602 26.91 33.34 -7.26
N LEU A 603 26.80 32.18 -6.62
CA LEU A 603 26.60 32.09 -5.17
C LEU A 603 27.82 32.57 -4.38
N MET A 604 29.03 32.30 -4.87
CA MET A 604 30.24 32.83 -4.25
C MET A 604 30.31 34.36 -4.35
N ASN A 605 29.95 34.96 -5.49
CA ASN A 605 29.88 36.42 -5.62
C ASN A 605 28.92 37.04 -4.59
N ARG A 606 27.74 36.41 -4.43
CA ARG A 606 26.75 36.81 -3.43
C ARG A 606 27.23 36.66 -1.99
N LEU A 607 28.04 35.63 -1.69
CA LEU A 607 28.61 35.40 -0.36
C LEU A 607 29.80 36.31 -0.05
N LEU A 608 30.61 36.63 -1.06
CA LEU A 608 31.80 37.48 -0.90
C LEU A 608 31.43 38.96 -0.78
N SER A 609 30.48 39.44 -1.59
CA SER A 609 30.09 40.85 -1.67
C SER A 609 29.87 41.53 -0.30
N PRO A 610 29.15 40.97 0.69
CA PRO A 610 28.91 41.64 1.97
C PRO A 610 30.11 41.67 2.92
N VAL A 611 31.14 40.86 2.64
CA VAL A 611 32.19 40.51 3.60
C VAL A 611 33.55 41.13 3.22
N ILE A 612 33.72 41.60 1.99
CA ILE A 612 34.98 42.11 1.43
C ILE A 612 35.64 43.20 2.29
N ALA A 613 34.87 44.22 2.69
CA ALA A 613 35.39 45.38 3.43
C ALA A 613 35.68 45.10 4.92
N GLN A 614 35.18 43.98 5.48
CA GLN A 614 35.35 43.65 6.89
C GLN A 614 36.81 43.37 7.25
N VAL A 615 37.20 43.61 8.50
CA VAL A 615 38.56 43.33 8.99
C VAL A 615 38.75 41.82 9.09
N SER A 616 39.84 41.30 8.50
CA SER A 616 40.20 39.89 8.55
C SER A 616 40.72 39.54 9.95
N ALA A 617 39.90 38.83 10.74
CA ALA A 617 40.30 38.23 12.01
C ALA A 617 40.46 36.71 11.86
N PRO A 618 41.35 36.06 12.63
CA PRO A 618 41.51 34.61 12.60
C PRO A 618 40.17 33.91 12.91
N GLN A 619 39.77 32.97 12.06
CA GLN A 619 38.47 32.26 12.07
C GLN A 619 37.24 33.13 11.73
N SER A 620 37.43 34.34 11.21
CA SER A 620 36.31 35.16 10.74
C SER A 620 35.59 34.51 9.56
N ASN A 621 34.30 34.82 9.40
CA ASN A 621 33.54 34.40 8.21
C ASN A 621 34.22 34.87 6.92
N LYS A 622 34.87 36.05 6.94
CA LYS A 622 35.68 36.56 5.83
C LYS A 622 36.80 35.62 5.45
N GLU A 623 37.59 35.17 6.42
CA GLU A 623 38.72 34.27 6.17
C GLU A 623 38.25 32.91 5.65
N ARG A 624 37.18 32.34 6.22
CA ARG A 624 36.59 31.08 5.73
C ARG A 624 36.13 31.17 4.27
N LEU A 625 35.37 32.22 3.94
CA LEU A 625 34.87 32.45 2.58
C LEU A 625 36.01 32.77 1.60
N LYS A 626 37.01 33.55 2.03
CA LYS A 626 38.22 33.83 1.24
C LYS A 626 38.96 32.55 0.89
N ASN A 627 39.25 31.71 1.89
CA ASN A 627 39.98 30.46 1.68
C ASN A 627 39.23 29.53 0.74
N THR A 628 37.89 29.49 0.85
CA THR A 628 37.03 28.71 -0.06
C THR A 628 37.09 29.27 -1.48
N ALA A 629 36.96 30.59 -1.66
CA ALA A 629 37.01 31.26 -2.95
C ALA A 629 38.37 31.07 -3.65
N VAL A 630 39.47 31.26 -2.93
CA VAL A 630 40.84 31.05 -3.46
C VAL A 630 41.02 29.59 -3.87
N ALA A 631 40.57 28.64 -3.06
CA ALA A 631 40.69 27.22 -3.40
C ALA A 631 39.88 26.85 -4.67
N ILE A 632 38.70 27.45 -4.86
CA ILE A 632 37.90 27.28 -6.09
C ILE A 632 38.61 27.92 -7.29
N ALA A 633 39.11 29.14 -7.14
CA ALA A 633 39.82 29.87 -8.19
C ALA A 633 41.07 29.12 -8.68
N GLU A 634 41.88 28.60 -7.76
CA GLU A 634 43.06 27.79 -8.09
C GLU A 634 42.68 26.52 -8.85
N ARG A 635 41.62 25.81 -8.42
CA ARG A 635 41.13 24.61 -9.10
C ARG A 635 40.61 24.91 -10.51
N TYR A 636 39.75 25.93 -10.65
CA TYR A 636 39.15 26.27 -11.94
C TYR A 636 40.19 26.72 -12.95
N ARG A 637 41.19 27.51 -12.49
CA ARG A 637 42.33 27.91 -13.32
C ARG A 637 43.21 26.73 -13.73
N ALA A 638 43.45 25.77 -12.83
CA ALA A 638 44.25 24.59 -13.13
C ALA A 638 43.56 23.63 -14.11
N GLN A 639 42.23 23.51 -14.01
CA GLN A 639 41.43 22.60 -14.85
C GLN A 639 40.90 23.26 -16.14
N GLY A 640 41.08 24.56 -16.31
CA GLY A 640 40.56 25.30 -17.46
C GLY A 640 39.03 25.42 -17.48
N ILE A 641 38.40 25.40 -16.31
CA ILE A 641 36.95 25.55 -16.17
C ILE A 641 36.64 27.05 -16.11
N ALA A 642 35.81 27.54 -17.01
CA ALA A 642 35.33 28.92 -17.02
C ALA A 642 33.80 28.93 -17.06
N GLY A 643 33.19 29.77 -16.22
CA GLY A 643 31.76 30.04 -16.28
C GLY A 643 31.43 31.14 -17.29
N GLU A 644 30.23 31.71 -17.15
CA GLU A 644 29.86 32.93 -17.87
C GLU A 644 30.87 34.06 -17.62
N LYS A 645 31.35 34.70 -18.70
CA LYS A 645 32.42 35.72 -18.63
C LYS A 645 32.11 36.86 -17.65
N SER A 646 30.85 37.26 -17.54
CA SER A 646 30.37 38.31 -16.64
C SER A 646 30.54 37.89 -15.16
N VAL A 647 30.08 36.70 -14.80
CA VAL A 647 30.14 36.13 -13.45
C VAL A 647 31.58 35.81 -13.05
N ASP A 648 32.36 35.26 -13.98
CA ASP A 648 33.77 34.91 -13.80
C ASP A 648 34.62 36.16 -13.55
N SER A 649 34.48 37.21 -14.39
CA SER A 649 35.18 38.48 -14.18
C SER A 649 34.82 39.15 -12.86
N THR A 650 33.55 39.06 -12.45
CA THR A 650 33.08 39.56 -11.15
C THR A 650 33.75 38.82 -10.01
N PHE A 651 33.83 37.50 -10.07
CA PHE A 651 34.43 36.66 -9.03
C PHE A 651 35.91 36.98 -8.79
N TYR A 652 36.72 37.03 -9.85
CA TYR A 652 38.14 37.38 -9.71
C TYR A 652 38.34 38.81 -9.21
N LEU A 653 37.50 39.77 -9.67
CA LEU A 653 37.53 41.14 -9.17
C LEU A 653 37.22 41.21 -7.66
N LEU A 654 36.25 40.44 -7.17
CA LEU A 654 35.95 40.38 -5.74
C LEU A 654 37.10 39.77 -4.92
N ILE A 655 37.77 38.72 -5.42
CA ILE A 655 38.97 38.16 -4.77
C ILE A 655 40.11 39.17 -4.70
N ASP A 656 40.37 39.89 -5.79
CA ASP A 656 41.40 40.92 -5.83
C ASP A 656 41.05 42.09 -4.88
N LEU A 657 39.78 42.46 -4.78
CA LEU A 657 39.30 43.44 -3.80
C LEU A 657 39.48 42.96 -2.35
N MET A 658 39.28 41.67 -2.06
CA MET A 658 39.61 41.14 -0.72
C MET A 658 41.10 41.28 -0.41
N THR A 659 41.97 41.02 -1.39
CA THR A 659 43.41 41.18 -1.24
C THR A 659 43.78 42.65 -0.97
N PHE A 660 43.13 43.58 -1.67
CA PHE A 660 43.26 45.02 -1.40
C PHE A 660 42.88 45.39 0.04
N PHE A 661 41.71 44.97 0.52
CA PHE A 661 41.27 45.28 1.88
C PHE A 661 42.14 44.62 2.96
N ASP A 662 42.69 43.44 2.70
CA ASP A 662 43.59 42.78 3.64
C ASP A 662 44.93 43.53 3.77
N GLU A 663 45.52 44.00 2.67
CA GLU A 663 46.72 44.86 2.72
C GLU A 663 46.42 46.24 3.35
N TYR A 664 45.23 46.79 3.10
CA TYR A 664 44.78 48.04 3.72
C TYR A 664 44.66 47.91 5.24
N HIS A 665 43.96 46.87 5.73
CA HIS A 665 43.78 46.63 7.17
C HIS A 665 45.08 46.20 7.86
N ALA A 666 46.02 45.58 7.14
CA ALA A 666 47.36 45.29 7.64
C ALA A 666 48.27 46.55 7.75
N GLY A 667 47.83 47.71 7.23
CA GLY A 667 48.60 48.95 7.26
C GLY A 667 49.69 49.05 6.17
N HIS A 668 49.72 48.14 5.21
CA HIS A 668 50.63 48.16 4.06
C HIS A 668 50.11 49.07 2.95
N VAL A 669 50.05 50.37 3.26
CA VAL A 669 49.45 51.42 2.43
C VAL A 669 49.96 51.41 0.97
N ASP A 670 51.26 51.22 0.76
CA ASP A 670 51.85 51.27 -0.58
C ASP A 670 51.49 50.03 -1.43
N ARG A 671 51.44 48.83 -0.81
CA ARG A 671 50.99 47.61 -1.51
C ARG A 671 49.50 47.66 -1.83
N ALA A 672 48.68 48.16 -0.90
CA ALA A 672 47.26 48.34 -1.14
C ALA A 672 47.00 49.31 -2.31
N TYR A 673 47.79 50.39 -2.41
CA TYR A 673 47.73 51.31 -3.54
C TYR A 673 48.09 50.62 -4.86
N ASP A 674 49.19 49.85 -4.91
CA ASP A 674 49.62 49.12 -6.11
C ASP A 674 48.55 48.13 -6.60
N VAL A 675 47.86 47.45 -5.67
CA VAL A 675 46.74 46.55 -6.01
C VAL A 675 45.57 47.33 -6.60
N MET A 676 45.19 48.47 -6.00
CA MET A 676 44.11 49.32 -6.51
C MET A 676 44.41 49.90 -7.90
N GLU A 677 45.66 50.30 -8.15
CA GLU A 677 46.09 50.78 -9.47
C GLU A 677 45.96 49.69 -10.54
N ARG A 678 46.33 48.44 -10.21
CA ARG A 678 46.19 47.29 -11.11
C ARG A 678 44.74 46.91 -11.38
N LEU A 679 43.88 47.01 -10.36
CA LEU A 679 42.46 46.71 -10.46
C LEU A 679 41.74 47.63 -11.46
N LYS A 680 42.27 48.84 -11.70
CA LYS A 680 41.69 49.81 -12.62
C LYS A 680 40.19 50.06 -12.34
N LEU A 681 39.78 49.93 -11.08
CA LEU A 681 38.38 50.10 -10.68
C LEU A 681 38.03 51.58 -10.51
N LEU A 682 38.97 52.37 -10.00
CA LEU A 682 38.82 53.78 -9.70
C LEU A 682 39.67 54.67 -10.61
N PRO A 683 39.25 55.91 -10.91
CA PRO A 683 40.07 56.87 -11.63
C PRO A 683 41.16 57.46 -10.73
N LEU A 684 42.42 57.15 -11.04
CA LEU A 684 43.61 57.74 -10.40
C LEU A 684 44.17 58.94 -11.20
N SER A 685 43.45 59.38 -12.23
CA SER A 685 43.74 60.61 -12.97
C SER A 685 42.44 61.28 -13.38
N GLN A 686 42.46 62.60 -13.51
CA GLN A 686 41.26 63.38 -13.85
C GLN A 686 40.73 63.05 -15.25
N ASP A 687 41.61 62.69 -16.19
CA ASP A 687 41.27 62.31 -17.56
C ASP A 687 40.54 60.95 -17.64
N SER A 688 40.73 60.08 -16.64
CA SER A 688 40.14 58.74 -16.62
C SER A 688 38.74 58.69 -15.98
N VAL A 689 38.24 59.81 -15.45
CA VAL A 689 36.98 59.84 -14.68
C VAL A 689 35.79 59.45 -15.56
N GLU A 690 35.63 60.06 -16.74
CA GLU A 690 34.48 59.79 -17.62
C GLU A 690 34.47 58.33 -18.12
N GLU A 691 35.64 57.78 -18.48
CA GLU A 691 35.80 56.39 -18.90
C GLU A 691 35.36 55.42 -17.78
N ARG A 692 35.77 55.70 -16.53
CA ARG A 692 35.41 54.86 -15.38
C ARG A 692 33.94 54.99 -15.01
N VAL A 693 33.32 56.16 -15.16
CA VAL A 693 31.87 56.34 -14.97
C VAL A 693 31.07 55.55 -16.01
N ALA A 694 31.54 55.51 -17.26
CA ALA A 694 30.94 54.67 -18.30
C ALA A 694 31.10 53.17 -17.96
N ALA A 695 32.28 52.75 -17.51
CA ALA A 695 32.55 51.37 -17.10
C ALA A 695 31.70 50.94 -15.88
N PHE A 696 31.39 51.86 -14.96
CA PHE A 696 30.58 51.59 -13.77
C PHE A 696 29.21 50.98 -14.10
N ARG A 697 28.59 51.40 -15.21
CA ARG A 697 27.29 50.88 -15.65
C ARG A 697 27.32 49.40 -16.00
N ASN A 698 28.51 48.86 -16.32
CA ASN A 698 28.69 47.47 -16.72
C ASN A 698 29.10 46.56 -15.55
N PHE A 699 29.34 47.11 -14.35
CA PHE A 699 29.66 46.30 -13.18
C PHE A 699 28.41 45.62 -12.61
N SER A 700 28.59 44.42 -12.07
CA SER A 700 27.53 43.69 -11.38
C SER A 700 27.10 44.41 -10.10
N ASP A 701 25.91 44.09 -9.59
CA ASP A 701 25.42 44.67 -8.34
C ASP A 701 26.39 44.38 -7.18
N GLU A 702 26.97 43.18 -7.12
CA GLU A 702 27.91 42.75 -6.06
C GLU A 702 29.13 43.66 -5.93
N VAL A 703 29.67 44.15 -7.05
CA VAL A 703 30.80 45.08 -7.08
C VAL A 703 30.33 46.50 -6.74
N ARG A 704 29.16 46.92 -7.27
CA ARG A 704 28.60 48.25 -7.02
C ARG A 704 28.32 48.51 -5.54
N HIS A 705 27.81 47.51 -4.81
CA HIS A 705 27.56 47.61 -3.37
C HIS A 705 28.84 47.87 -2.56
N ASN A 706 30.00 47.37 -3.00
CA ASN A 706 31.28 47.54 -2.31
C ASN A 706 32.01 48.85 -2.66
N LEU A 707 31.55 49.59 -3.67
CA LEU A 707 32.29 50.73 -4.19
C LEU A 707 32.48 51.85 -3.15
N SER A 708 31.49 52.07 -2.29
CA SER A 708 31.54 53.10 -1.25
C SER A 708 32.72 52.89 -0.28
N GLU A 709 32.88 51.67 0.23
CA GLU A 709 33.99 51.28 1.10
C GLU A 709 35.34 51.30 0.37
N VAL A 710 35.36 50.89 -0.90
CA VAL A 710 36.59 50.93 -1.73
C VAL A 710 37.07 52.36 -1.93
N LEU A 711 36.15 53.30 -2.20
CA LEU A 711 36.45 54.71 -2.33
C LEU A 711 37.00 55.31 -1.02
N LEU A 712 36.37 55.01 0.11
CA LEU A 712 36.83 55.47 1.42
C LEU A 712 38.21 54.91 1.78
N ALA A 713 38.45 53.61 1.56
CA ALA A 713 39.74 52.99 1.80
C ALA A 713 40.84 53.60 0.93
N THR A 714 40.55 53.81 -0.36
CA THR A 714 41.51 54.44 -1.30
C THR A 714 41.80 55.89 -0.92
N MET A 715 40.79 56.65 -0.52
CA MET A 715 40.97 58.02 -0.04
C MET A 715 41.80 58.08 1.25
N ASN A 716 41.57 57.14 2.19
CA ASN A 716 42.38 57.00 3.40
C ASN A 716 43.85 56.65 3.10
N ILE A 717 44.09 55.81 2.10
CA ILE A 717 45.44 55.48 1.62
C ILE A 717 46.15 56.74 1.11
N LEU A 718 45.51 57.50 0.22
CA LEU A 718 46.04 58.77 -0.31
C LEU A 718 46.33 59.78 0.81
N PHE A 719 45.40 59.93 1.75
CA PHE A 719 45.56 60.81 2.89
C PHE A 719 46.72 60.40 3.80
N THR A 720 46.90 59.09 4.01
CA THR A 720 48.00 58.55 4.83
C THR A 720 49.36 58.77 4.13
N GLN A 721 49.44 58.57 2.82
CA GLN A 721 50.65 58.89 2.04
C GLN A 721 50.97 60.39 2.09
N TYR A 722 49.96 61.26 1.98
CA TYR A 722 50.13 62.71 2.13
C TYR A 722 50.65 63.09 3.52
N LYS A 723 50.08 62.52 4.58
CA LYS A 723 50.58 62.71 5.96
C LYS A 723 52.03 62.24 6.12
N ARG A 724 52.40 61.10 5.55
CA ARG A 724 53.80 60.60 5.57
C ARG A 724 54.75 61.55 4.83
N LEU A 725 54.31 62.16 3.73
CA LEU A 725 55.09 63.16 2.98
C LEU A 725 55.28 64.46 3.75
N LYS A 726 54.23 64.98 4.42
CA LYS A 726 54.30 66.23 5.22
C LYS A 726 54.96 66.04 6.59
N GLY A 727 54.89 64.84 7.18
CA GLY A 727 55.46 64.51 8.49
C GLY A 727 56.93 64.07 8.46
N ALA A 728 57.54 63.93 7.28
CA ALA A 728 58.97 63.65 7.16
C ALA A 728 59.79 64.87 7.63
N PRO A 729 60.75 64.71 8.57
CA PRO A 729 61.52 65.85 9.09
C PRO A 729 62.31 66.52 7.95
N ALA A 730 62.24 67.85 7.91
CA ALA A 730 62.81 68.73 6.87
C ALA A 730 64.36 68.77 6.85
N GLY A 731 65.05 67.65 7.06
CA GLY A 731 66.47 67.65 7.39
C GLY A 731 67.28 66.44 6.91
N THR A 732 66.97 65.84 5.76
CA THR A 732 67.93 64.91 5.11
C THR A 732 68.55 65.61 3.89
N PRO A 733 69.86 65.91 3.88
CA PRO A 733 70.51 66.58 2.75
C PRO A 733 70.58 65.61 1.57
N GLY A 734 69.89 65.92 0.47
CA GLY A 734 70.06 65.20 -0.81
C GLY A 734 68.81 64.84 -1.62
N ARG A 735 67.58 65.11 -1.15
CA ARG A 735 66.36 64.91 -1.97
C ARG A 735 65.92 66.21 -2.65
N PRO A 736 65.75 66.24 -3.98
CA PRO A 736 65.34 67.44 -4.71
C PRO A 736 63.91 67.86 -4.31
N GLN A 737 63.76 69.07 -3.78
CA GLN A 737 62.53 69.68 -3.27
C GLN A 737 61.36 69.60 -4.28
N ARG A 738 61.66 69.75 -5.58
CA ARG A 738 60.70 69.59 -6.70
C ARG A 738 59.96 68.25 -6.69
N THR A 739 60.63 67.15 -6.39
CA THR A 739 60.00 65.81 -6.42
C THR A 739 58.97 65.59 -5.30
N ILE A 740 59.08 66.36 -4.22
CA ILE A 740 58.11 66.32 -3.11
C ILE A 740 56.90 67.17 -3.46
N GLU A 741 57.10 68.35 -4.05
CA GLU A 741 56.03 69.23 -4.54
C GLU A 741 55.22 68.57 -5.66
N ASP A 742 55.89 67.90 -6.60
CA ASP A 742 55.23 67.17 -7.70
C ASP A 742 54.37 66.01 -7.17
N ARG A 743 54.87 65.24 -6.18
CA ARG A 743 54.10 64.17 -5.53
C ARG A 743 52.93 64.69 -4.70
N ASP A 744 53.10 65.83 -4.03
CA ASP A 744 52.03 66.50 -3.27
C ASP A 744 50.87 66.90 -4.20
N MET A 745 51.22 67.52 -5.34
CA MET A 745 50.26 67.91 -6.36
C MET A 745 49.56 66.68 -6.98
N GLN A 746 50.31 65.58 -7.21
CA GLN A 746 49.77 64.33 -7.74
C GLN A 746 48.75 63.68 -6.79
N LEU A 747 49.05 63.57 -5.49
CA LEU A 747 48.12 62.97 -4.51
C LEU A 747 46.84 63.82 -4.35
N ARG A 748 46.97 65.15 -4.35
CA ARG A 748 45.82 66.06 -4.33
C ARG A 748 44.97 65.94 -5.61
N SER A 749 45.61 65.79 -6.77
CA SER A 749 44.92 65.57 -8.05
C SER A 749 44.15 64.24 -8.06
N GLN A 750 44.76 63.17 -7.53
CA GLN A 750 44.12 61.85 -7.38
C GLN A 750 42.91 61.90 -6.45
N ALA A 751 43.03 62.56 -5.30
CA ALA A 751 41.91 62.77 -4.37
C ALA A 751 40.73 63.51 -5.03
N ARG A 752 41.00 64.57 -5.81
CA ARG A 752 39.97 65.29 -6.58
C ARG A 752 39.29 64.42 -7.63
N ALA A 753 40.06 63.58 -8.34
CA ALA A 753 39.52 62.65 -9.33
C ALA A 753 38.54 61.64 -8.71
N LEU A 754 38.85 61.10 -7.52
CA LEU A 754 37.96 60.19 -6.79
C LEU A 754 36.63 60.86 -6.35
N ILE A 755 36.69 62.13 -5.94
CA ILE A 755 35.49 62.89 -5.53
C ILE A 755 34.62 63.24 -6.73
N THR A 756 35.24 63.67 -7.83
CA THR A 756 34.51 63.95 -9.08
C THR A 756 33.83 62.67 -9.58
N PHE A 757 34.53 61.54 -9.51
CA PHE A 757 33.95 60.23 -9.81
C PHE A 757 32.78 59.88 -8.90
N ALA A 758 32.92 59.98 -7.57
CA ALA A 758 31.86 59.70 -6.61
C ALA A 758 30.61 60.59 -6.83
N GLY A 759 30.80 61.84 -7.27
CA GLY A 759 29.70 62.77 -7.58
C GLY A 759 29.01 62.53 -8.92
N MET A 760 29.68 61.89 -9.89
CA MET A 760 29.14 61.63 -11.24
C MET A 760 28.44 60.27 -11.37
N ILE A 761 28.62 59.37 -10.41
CA ILE A 761 28.00 58.04 -10.45
C ILE A 761 26.50 58.12 -10.09
N PRO A 762 25.59 57.54 -10.90
CA PRO A 762 24.16 57.49 -10.63
C PRO A 762 23.81 56.38 -9.62
N TYR A 763 24.46 56.36 -8.46
CA TYR A 763 24.26 55.37 -7.40
C TYR A 763 24.22 56.08 -6.05
N ASN A 764 23.17 55.81 -5.26
CA ASN A 764 23.06 56.32 -3.90
C ASN A 764 24.06 55.58 -3.00
N MET A 765 25.27 56.12 -2.93
CA MET A 765 26.29 55.69 -1.98
C MET A 765 25.77 55.88 -0.55
N ALA A 766 26.26 55.09 0.41
CA ALA A 766 25.87 55.22 1.83
C ALA A 766 26.03 56.70 2.28
N GLY A 767 25.02 57.23 2.97
CA GLY A 767 24.77 58.69 3.09
C GLY A 767 25.95 59.55 3.57
N ASP A 768 26.88 58.98 4.33
CA ASP A 768 28.06 59.70 4.85
C ASP A 768 29.30 59.63 3.95
N THR A 769 29.30 58.80 2.91
CA THR A 769 30.48 58.49 2.09
C THR A 769 31.02 59.76 1.42
N ASN A 770 30.16 60.51 0.73
CA ASN A 770 30.56 61.74 0.03
C ASN A 770 31.03 62.82 1.02
N ALA A 771 30.38 62.93 2.19
CA ALA A 771 30.78 63.89 3.21
C ALA A 771 32.18 63.57 3.77
N ARG A 772 32.48 62.29 4.04
CA ARG A 772 33.80 61.84 4.50
C ARG A 772 34.89 62.02 3.45
N LEU A 773 34.60 61.75 2.18
CA LEU A 773 35.54 61.97 1.08
C LEU A 773 35.93 63.47 0.99
N VAL A 774 34.94 64.36 1.01
CA VAL A 774 35.18 65.82 0.99
C VAL A 774 35.95 66.28 2.24
N GLN A 775 35.61 65.76 3.43
CA GLN A 775 36.34 66.09 4.65
C GLN A 775 37.83 65.71 4.56
N MET A 776 38.15 64.54 4.01
CA MET A 776 39.55 64.11 3.83
C MET A 776 40.30 64.96 2.81
N GLU A 777 39.64 65.40 1.72
CA GLU A 777 40.25 66.30 0.73
C GLU A 777 40.53 67.68 1.34
N LEU A 778 39.60 68.22 2.13
CA LEU A 778 39.81 69.49 2.83
C LEU A 778 41.01 69.44 3.77
N LEU A 779 41.28 68.29 4.40
CA LEU A 779 42.47 68.08 5.22
C LEU A 779 43.76 67.90 4.41
N MET A 780 43.65 67.65 3.09
CA MET A 780 44.79 67.57 2.18
C MET A 780 45.10 68.89 1.48
N ASN A 781 44.16 69.83 1.41
CA ASN A 781 44.37 71.16 0.83
C ASN A 781 45.13 72.06 1.80
#